data_AF-A0A9E7A2H6-F1
#
_entry.id   AF-A0A9E7A2H6-F1
#
_cell.length_a   1.000
_cell.length_b   1.000
_cell.length_c   1.000
_cell.angle_alpha   90.00
_cell.angle_beta   90.00
_cell.angle_gamma   90.00
#
_symmetry.space_group_name_H-M   'P 1'
#
loop_
_entity.id
_entity.type
_entity.pdbx_description
1 polymer ?
#
loop_
_entity_poly.entity_id
_entity_poly.type
_entity_poly.pdbx_seq_one_letter_code
_entity_poly.pdbx_strand_id
1 'polypeptide(L)'
;MRSNKLFNELHGKTIDREEIIKIATIAFDEQNFEVHKRLHKLLDNHPDADIFNLTIDNPVTVKGATKKTTKKQVRKKSVAKKTLTPGLSVADPSFLAGVEYMNETEDTPGMGKTVKPEDIYQLITDRIVSKLKEEVKWEKEWGGDKEGYVIAYNFDSKKPYRGVNAFMLGSMYMYNPDFPLLRNPYYLTFKQIQKHKGKLKKNTAGFPVMYYTFLFKIQQDKPKLDFATYDKNKAIDFVKKNFNKINFLREEFKKGKTPKENLIGIFLNKSRIPILKYYYVFNGEDITGIDFDLDNFKGRGKISKINNTSNEKLQVPESIIKNYPSPKPKLKFGGERAFYSPAKDLVQMPNIEQFKYVQAYYTTFFHELIHCSGSKKRLDRLKPGAKFGSKDYAFEELIAELGASFLSAEAGILHYTFRNSVAYIKGWRKELLNQVKKDNKFIFKAASQAQKATDYILQAGPDGKPKYLKHIKEEKKEFSFSFKKPLTEKTLFEATIRGYGPEKLDNKELAKSMAYNRFANYILRNLKTLDYNGSNLLQEAGKDELYKTIKKEVDKRSIKVNIDIDLSTYKNKKMVAPSLGTAVIDTNQGSISSENGTGVIEGVAPVPVFMNENLDIDPVEEPEPVQLNEAANVENKPEVKSVKPKVNNSYVKGLKNVKKTAENIQYFSLKGDFAEFLGRIEKKPEHSVVITLDAPPGAGKTRSVFQMLDMFADSGLNSVFASLEEHPVSKLFTKKADMYINPSNEDYIHTIGDLPPTYKEFLHIIETYDVIAIDSWNKVFETYKGLDFDNSLRKALDGKIIVTIFQRTQDGKMRGGANAAFDGDIILEVVADPDYRKSYLRARKNRYQEKPLHEVGYSIFNQKLINPEKETEAMEGDLIIT
;
A
#
# COMPACT_ATOMS: atom_id res chain seq x y z
N MET A 1 29.88 -30.28 -21.04
CA MET A 1 29.62 -29.10 -21.88
C MET A 1 30.84 -28.86 -22.72
N ARG A 2 30.68 -28.90 -24.05
CA ARG A 2 31.73 -28.66 -25.04
C ARG A 2 32.29 -27.25 -24.89
N SER A 3 31.43 -26.29 -24.54
CA SER A 3 31.79 -24.89 -24.26
C SER A 3 32.83 -24.74 -23.13
N ASN A 4 32.77 -25.54 -22.06
CA ASN A 4 33.78 -25.47 -20.98
C ASN A 4 35.17 -25.90 -21.46
N LYS A 5 35.23 -26.92 -22.33
CA LYS A 5 36.49 -27.40 -22.87
C LYS A 5 37.08 -26.36 -23.83
N LEU A 6 36.28 -25.87 -24.77
CA LEU A 6 36.68 -24.86 -25.74
C LEU A 6 37.11 -23.55 -25.07
N PHE A 7 36.38 -23.10 -24.04
CA PHE A 7 36.76 -21.92 -23.27
C PHE A 7 38.13 -22.10 -22.61
N ASN A 8 38.36 -23.20 -21.90
CA ASN A 8 39.65 -23.42 -21.23
C ASN A 8 40.81 -23.56 -22.24
N GLU A 9 40.54 -24.07 -23.45
CA GLU A 9 41.52 -24.19 -24.54
C GLU A 9 41.94 -22.84 -25.16
N LEU A 10 41.27 -21.73 -24.82
CA LEU A 10 41.69 -20.36 -25.20
C LEU A 10 42.86 -19.84 -24.36
N HIS A 11 43.16 -20.47 -23.21
CA HIS A 11 44.25 -20.05 -22.34
C HIS A 11 45.60 -20.13 -23.06
N GLY A 12 46.34 -19.02 -23.07
CA GLY A 12 47.66 -18.87 -23.68
C GLY A 12 47.65 -18.75 -25.20
N LYS A 13 46.50 -18.52 -25.84
CA LYS A 13 46.39 -18.42 -27.31
C LYS A 13 46.07 -17.02 -27.80
N THR A 14 46.58 -16.73 -29.00
CA THR A 14 46.14 -15.64 -29.86
C THR A 14 44.95 -16.11 -30.67
N ILE A 15 43.79 -15.50 -30.50
CA ILE A 15 42.51 -15.94 -31.06
C ILE A 15 41.79 -14.74 -31.69
N ASP A 16 41.20 -14.95 -32.86
CA ASP A 16 40.40 -13.92 -33.51
C ASP A 16 39.02 -13.74 -32.85
N ARG A 17 38.42 -12.58 -33.10
CA ARG A 17 37.10 -12.20 -32.55
C ARG A 17 36.00 -13.21 -32.91
N GLU A 18 36.03 -13.73 -34.13
CA GLU A 18 35.04 -14.68 -34.65
C GLU A 18 35.04 -16.00 -33.88
N GLU A 19 36.21 -16.54 -33.55
CA GLU A 19 36.34 -17.78 -32.80
C GLU A 19 35.89 -17.60 -31.33
N ILE A 20 36.07 -16.41 -30.74
CA ILE A 20 35.50 -16.06 -29.42
C ILE A 20 33.96 -15.99 -29.48
N ILE A 21 33.41 -15.34 -30.50
CA ILE A 21 31.95 -15.26 -30.72
C ILE A 21 31.38 -16.65 -30.89
N LYS A 22 32.01 -17.50 -31.70
CA LYS A 22 31.61 -18.88 -31.93
C LYS A 22 31.57 -19.71 -30.65
N ILE A 23 32.60 -19.61 -29.79
CA ILE A 23 32.61 -20.31 -28.49
C ILE A 23 31.54 -19.73 -27.55
N ALA A 24 31.31 -18.41 -27.58
CA ALA A 24 30.24 -17.77 -26.81
C ALA A 24 28.85 -18.21 -27.25
N THR A 25 28.61 -18.40 -28.55
CA THR A 25 27.36 -18.94 -29.12
C THR A 25 27.17 -20.39 -28.72
N ILE A 26 28.20 -21.24 -28.84
CA ILE A 26 28.14 -22.63 -28.36
C ILE A 26 27.82 -22.68 -26.85
N ALA A 27 28.38 -21.75 -26.06
CA ALA A 27 28.07 -21.65 -24.64
C ALA A 27 26.62 -21.21 -24.38
N PHE A 28 26.06 -20.33 -25.20
CA PHE A 28 24.65 -19.92 -25.12
C PHE A 28 23.71 -21.09 -25.42
N ASP A 29 23.98 -21.83 -26.50
CA ASP A 29 23.17 -22.98 -26.92
C ASP A 29 23.21 -24.12 -25.90
N GLU A 30 24.36 -24.32 -25.24
CA GLU A 30 24.50 -25.27 -24.12
C GLU A 30 23.92 -24.74 -22.78
N GLN A 31 23.30 -23.55 -22.77
CA GLN A 31 22.81 -22.85 -21.56
C GLN A 31 23.90 -22.65 -20.49
N ASN A 32 25.15 -22.53 -20.92
CA ASN A 32 26.30 -22.28 -20.09
C ASN A 32 26.54 -20.78 -19.93
N PHE A 33 25.66 -20.13 -19.16
CA PHE A 33 25.62 -18.69 -19.00
C PHE A 33 26.89 -18.08 -18.39
N GLU A 34 27.68 -18.88 -17.65
CA GLU A 34 28.96 -18.41 -17.09
C GLU A 34 30.01 -18.17 -18.17
N VAL A 35 30.24 -19.16 -19.05
CA VAL A 35 31.20 -19.04 -20.17
C VAL A 35 30.73 -17.97 -21.17
N HIS A 36 29.44 -18.00 -21.52
CA HIS A 36 28.85 -17.03 -22.44
C HIS A 36 29.05 -15.60 -21.95
N LYS A 37 28.73 -15.32 -20.67
CA LYS A 37 28.88 -13.98 -20.08
C LYS A 37 30.33 -13.52 -20.01
N ARG A 38 31.29 -14.43 -19.74
CA ARG A 38 32.72 -14.09 -19.67
C ARG A 38 33.28 -13.69 -21.03
N LEU A 39 32.95 -14.45 -22.09
CA LEU A 39 33.40 -14.14 -23.45
C LEU A 39 32.68 -12.90 -24.02
N HIS A 40 31.39 -12.71 -23.78
CA HIS A 40 30.70 -11.48 -24.18
C HIS A 40 31.26 -10.25 -23.50
N LYS A 41 31.52 -10.32 -22.18
CA LYS A 41 32.13 -9.20 -21.46
C LYS A 41 33.52 -8.83 -22.00
N LEU A 42 34.30 -9.82 -22.43
CA LEU A 42 35.59 -9.59 -23.07
C LEU A 42 35.41 -8.83 -24.41
N LEU A 43 34.45 -9.24 -25.25
CA LEU A 43 34.15 -8.60 -26.53
C LEU A 43 33.58 -7.17 -26.36
N ASP A 44 32.75 -6.96 -25.33
CA ASP A 44 32.13 -5.67 -25.02
C ASP A 44 33.16 -4.66 -24.49
N ASN A 45 34.11 -5.13 -23.69
CA ASN A 45 35.18 -4.29 -23.14
C ASN A 45 36.22 -3.89 -24.18
N HIS A 46 36.31 -4.64 -25.29
CA HIS A 46 37.27 -4.42 -26.37
C HIS A 46 36.54 -4.45 -27.72
N PRO A 47 35.71 -3.43 -28.01
CA PRO A 47 34.84 -3.41 -29.18
C PRO A 47 35.61 -3.36 -30.50
N ASP A 48 36.77 -2.70 -30.52
CA ASP A 48 37.57 -2.48 -31.73
C ASP A 48 38.73 -3.50 -31.90
N ALA A 49 38.79 -4.53 -31.05
CA ALA A 49 39.83 -5.55 -31.12
C ALA A 49 39.36 -6.76 -31.94
N ASP A 50 40.14 -7.08 -32.99
CA ASP A 50 39.90 -8.24 -33.85
C ASP A 50 40.71 -9.47 -33.45
N ILE A 51 41.77 -9.29 -32.65
CA ILE A 51 42.68 -10.35 -32.19
C ILE A 51 42.94 -10.21 -30.69
N PHE A 52 42.89 -11.33 -29.98
CA PHE A 52 43.02 -11.39 -28.52
C PHE A 52 44.09 -12.38 -28.09
N ASN A 53 44.99 -11.94 -27.21
CA ASN A 53 45.89 -12.83 -26.48
C ASN A 53 45.28 -13.14 -25.11
N LEU A 54 44.78 -14.35 -24.93
CA LEU A 54 43.94 -14.69 -23.77
C LEU A 54 44.69 -15.50 -22.72
N THR A 55 44.63 -15.05 -21.48
CA THR A 55 45.05 -15.82 -20.29
C THR A 55 43.83 -16.01 -19.39
N ILE A 56 43.53 -17.26 -19.04
CA ILE A 56 42.38 -17.63 -18.21
C ILE A 56 42.86 -18.04 -16.82
N ASP A 57 42.64 -17.18 -15.83
CA ASP A 57 43.06 -17.43 -14.44
C ASP A 57 42.10 -18.37 -13.67
N ASN A 58 40.85 -18.49 -14.13
CA ASN A 58 39.81 -19.30 -13.49
C ASN A 58 39.10 -20.21 -14.50
N PRO A 59 39.66 -21.40 -14.80
CA PRO A 59 39.07 -22.35 -15.75
C PRO A 59 37.75 -22.94 -15.22
N VAL A 60 36.83 -23.25 -16.13
CA VAL A 60 35.52 -23.86 -15.82
C VAL A 60 35.59 -25.38 -15.80
N THR A 61 34.82 -26.02 -14.92
CA THR A 61 34.92 -27.47 -14.66
C THR A 61 34.28 -28.30 -15.78
N VAL A 62 35.02 -29.27 -16.35
CA VAL A 62 34.49 -30.20 -17.38
C VAL A 62 34.06 -31.52 -16.72
N LYS A 63 32.77 -31.87 -16.73
CA LYS A 63 32.29 -33.17 -16.19
C LYS A 63 32.30 -34.27 -17.27
N GLY A 64 33.25 -35.22 -17.14
CA GLY A 64 33.03 -36.68 -17.28
C GLY A 64 33.56 -37.42 -18.53
N ALA A 65 34.73 -38.08 -18.41
CA ALA A 65 34.99 -39.42 -18.96
C ALA A 65 36.16 -40.09 -18.20
N THR A 66 35.87 -41.12 -17.42
CA THR A 66 36.84 -41.99 -16.74
C THR A 66 37.53 -42.92 -17.74
N LYS A 67 38.88 -42.96 -17.74
CA LYS A 67 39.63 -44.19 -18.05
C LYS A 67 40.70 -44.42 -17.00
N LYS A 68 40.61 -45.58 -16.36
CA LYS A 68 41.62 -46.17 -15.47
C LYS A 68 42.87 -46.47 -16.28
N THR A 69 44.02 -46.03 -15.78
CA THR A 69 45.28 -46.79 -15.93
C THR A 69 46.14 -46.57 -14.69
N THR A 70 46.57 -47.70 -14.15
CA THR A 70 47.29 -47.94 -12.90
C THR A 70 48.79 -47.69 -13.05
N LYS A 71 49.44 -47.01 -12.08
CA LYS A 71 50.55 -47.54 -11.23
C LYS A 71 51.36 -46.43 -10.50
N LYS A 72 51.54 -46.69 -9.19
CA LYS A 72 52.71 -46.46 -8.30
C LYS A 72 53.19 -45.01 -8.00
N GLN A 73 53.04 -44.58 -6.74
CA GLN A 73 54.10 -44.38 -5.69
C GLN A 73 54.67 -42.92 -5.74
N VAL A 74 54.81 -42.08 -4.70
CA VAL A 74 55.12 -42.20 -3.25
C VAL A 74 54.80 -40.87 -2.51
N ARG A 75 54.26 -40.92 -1.27
CA ARG A 75 54.32 -39.95 -0.10
C ARG A 75 53.90 -38.46 -0.31
N LYS A 76 53.25 -37.74 0.62
CA LYS A 76 53.21 -37.78 2.10
C LYS A 76 51.93 -37.05 2.60
N LYS A 77 51.31 -37.57 3.66
CA LYS A 77 50.15 -36.98 4.36
C LYS A 77 50.50 -35.64 5.02
N SER A 78 49.68 -34.61 4.78
CA SER A 78 49.37 -33.57 5.76
C SER A 78 47.87 -33.57 6.00
N VAL A 79 47.48 -33.96 7.23
CA VAL A 79 46.10 -34.02 7.69
C VAL A 79 45.59 -32.58 7.88
N ALA A 80 44.76 -32.09 6.97
CA ALA A 80 43.93 -30.92 7.21
C ALA A 80 42.51 -31.37 7.61
N LYS A 81 42.07 -30.88 8.77
CA LYS A 81 40.78 -31.14 9.41
C LYS A 81 39.60 -31.07 8.42
N LYS A 82 38.76 -32.10 8.38
CA LYS A 82 37.37 -32.00 7.92
C LYS A 82 36.59 -31.14 8.92
N THR A 83 36.55 -29.83 8.70
CA THR A 83 35.54 -28.95 9.30
C THR A 83 34.30 -29.00 8.42
N LEU A 84 33.15 -29.35 8.99
CA LEU A 84 31.86 -29.32 8.29
C LEU A 84 31.48 -27.88 7.88
N THR A 85 31.12 -27.74 6.60
CA THR A 85 30.37 -26.67 5.92
C THR A 85 30.84 -25.21 6.08
N PRO A 86 31.45 -24.63 5.02
CA PRO A 86 31.46 -23.18 4.81
C PRO A 86 30.03 -22.66 4.59
N GLY A 87 29.62 -21.60 5.30
CA GLY A 87 28.53 -20.72 4.84
C GLY A 87 27.17 -20.77 5.53
N LEU A 88 27.06 -21.15 6.81
CA LEU A 88 25.82 -20.89 7.56
C LEU A 88 25.79 -19.39 7.95
N SER A 89 25.09 -18.57 7.18
CA SER A 89 24.93 -17.15 7.46
C SER A 89 23.90 -16.96 8.59
N VAL A 90 24.31 -16.25 9.64
CA VAL A 90 23.57 -16.04 10.88
C VAL A 90 22.88 -14.68 10.81
N ALA A 91 21.60 -14.60 11.21
CA ALA A 91 20.93 -13.30 11.33
C ALA A 91 21.52 -12.51 12.50
N ASP A 92 21.75 -11.21 12.33
CA ASP A 92 22.17 -10.36 13.45
C ASP A 92 20.97 -10.18 14.40
N PRO A 93 21.06 -10.60 15.69
CA PRO A 93 19.94 -10.48 16.63
C PRO A 93 19.44 -9.05 16.78
N SER A 94 20.31 -8.05 16.58
CA SER A 94 19.94 -6.64 16.69
C SER A 94 18.94 -6.19 15.62
N PHE A 95 18.79 -6.96 14.53
CA PHE A 95 17.89 -6.68 13.41
C PHE A 95 16.53 -7.36 13.59
N LEU A 96 16.34 -8.24 14.57
CA LEU A 96 15.12 -9.04 14.65
C LEU A 96 13.90 -8.31 15.26
N ALA A 97 14.06 -7.06 15.70
CA ALA A 97 12.95 -6.29 16.24
C ALA A 97 11.84 -6.08 15.20
N GLY A 98 10.61 -6.45 15.55
CA GLY A 98 9.45 -6.43 14.66
C GLY A 98 9.33 -7.64 13.72
N VAL A 99 10.35 -8.50 13.65
CA VAL A 99 10.28 -9.77 12.91
C VAL A 99 9.66 -10.82 13.81
N GLU A 100 8.73 -11.61 13.29
CA GLU A 100 8.03 -12.62 14.09
C GLU A 100 8.97 -13.79 14.41
N TYR A 101 8.98 -14.23 15.67
CA TYR A 101 9.61 -15.49 16.07
C TYR A 101 8.65 -16.64 15.80
N MET A 102 9.09 -17.64 15.04
CA MET A 102 8.35 -18.89 14.88
C MET A 102 9.15 -20.05 15.45
N ASN A 103 8.47 -20.80 16.33
CA ASN A 103 9.00 -22.06 16.83
C ASN A 103 8.78 -23.13 15.75
N GLU A 104 9.84 -23.52 15.05
CA GLU A 104 9.78 -24.53 13.99
C GLU A 104 10.18 -25.90 14.51
N THR A 105 9.61 -26.95 13.91
CA THR A 105 10.10 -28.33 14.03
C THR A 105 10.69 -28.78 12.69
N GLU A 106 11.50 -29.83 12.72
CA GLU A 106 12.11 -30.44 11.52
C GLU A 106 11.06 -30.85 10.47
N ASP A 107 9.86 -31.19 10.93
CA ASP A 107 8.74 -31.66 10.12
C ASP A 107 7.82 -30.54 9.64
N THR A 108 8.22 -29.27 9.70
CA THR A 108 7.36 -28.14 9.27
C THR A 108 7.49 -27.94 7.75
N PRO A 109 6.72 -28.62 6.87
CA PRO A 109 6.98 -28.58 5.44
C PRO A 109 6.29 -27.31 4.91
N GLY A 110 6.90 -26.58 3.97
CA GLY A 110 6.20 -25.49 3.28
C GLY A 110 6.19 -24.10 3.94
N MET A 111 7.05 -23.83 4.93
CA MET A 111 7.42 -22.45 5.29
C MET A 111 8.81 -22.13 4.72
N GLY A 112 8.85 -21.75 3.43
CA GLY A 112 10.07 -21.31 2.73
C GLY A 112 11.20 -22.36 2.60
N LYS A 113 12.02 -22.26 1.55
CA LYS A 113 13.33 -22.95 1.56
C LYS A 113 14.25 -22.19 2.51
N THR A 114 15.24 -22.86 3.13
CA THR A 114 16.31 -22.15 3.83
C THR A 114 17.04 -21.28 2.81
N VAL A 115 16.92 -19.96 2.96
CA VAL A 115 17.54 -18.95 2.09
C VAL A 115 18.65 -18.26 2.89
N LYS A 116 19.75 -17.85 2.26
CA LYS A 116 20.79 -17.10 2.98
C LYS A 116 20.19 -15.77 3.44
N PRO A 117 20.42 -15.32 4.69
CA PRO A 117 20.02 -13.99 5.15
C PRO A 117 20.39 -12.87 4.18
N GLU A 118 21.56 -12.96 3.52
CA GLU A 118 21.98 -12.02 2.47
C GLU A 118 20.97 -11.89 1.32
N ASP A 119 20.37 -12.99 0.87
CA ASP A 119 19.37 -12.94 -0.20
C ASP A 119 18.07 -12.30 0.28
N ILE A 120 17.72 -12.46 1.57
CA ILE A 120 16.56 -11.80 2.18
C ILE A 120 16.80 -10.30 2.30
N TYR A 121 17.99 -9.89 2.75
CA TYR A 121 18.38 -8.48 2.79
C TYR A 121 18.37 -7.86 1.39
N GLN A 122 18.86 -8.59 0.39
CA GLN A 122 18.85 -8.15 -1.00
C GLN A 122 17.42 -8.05 -1.55
N LEU A 123 16.56 -9.04 -1.30
CA LEU A 123 15.14 -9.02 -1.71
C LEU A 123 14.42 -7.76 -1.21
N ILE A 124 14.61 -7.41 0.06
CA ILE A 124 14.01 -6.23 0.68
C ILE A 124 14.58 -4.95 0.06
N THR A 125 15.90 -4.92 -0.11
CA THR A 125 16.63 -3.81 -0.74
C THR A 125 16.14 -3.57 -2.17
N ASP A 126 16.07 -4.60 -3.00
CA ASP A 126 15.67 -4.50 -4.40
C ASP A 126 14.24 -4.01 -4.54
N ARG A 127 13.32 -4.52 -3.71
CA ARG A 127 11.93 -4.05 -3.68
C ARG A 127 11.84 -2.58 -3.33
N ILE A 128 12.65 -2.12 -2.38
CA ILE A 128 12.67 -0.73 -1.93
C ILE A 128 13.31 0.18 -2.95
N VAL A 129 14.45 -0.24 -3.53
CA VAL A 129 15.11 0.51 -4.60
C VAL A 129 14.18 0.62 -5.80
N SER A 130 13.44 -0.44 -6.15
CA SER A 130 12.41 -0.38 -7.19
C SER A 130 11.36 0.69 -6.87
N LYS A 131 10.81 0.68 -5.66
CA LYS A 131 9.79 1.65 -5.23
C LYS A 131 10.32 3.08 -5.12
N LEU A 132 11.53 3.25 -4.61
CA LEU A 132 12.23 4.53 -4.55
C LEU A 132 12.76 5.00 -5.91
N LYS A 133 12.68 4.21 -6.98
CA LYS A 133 12.98 4.63 -8.36
C LYS A 133 11.72 5.04 -9.12
N GLU A 134 10.54 4.61 -8.69
CA GLU A 134 9.26 5.09 -9.24
C GLU A 134 9.17 6.62 -9.05
N GLU A 135 8.70 7.34 -10.07
CA GLU A 135 8.44 8.77 -9.94
C GLU A 135 7.24 9.00 -9.03
N VAL A 136 7.42 9.82 -8.00
CA VAL A 136 6.29 10.26 -7.15
C VAL A 136 5.52 11.32 -7.92
N LYS A 137 4.47 10.88 -8.62
CA LYS A 137 3.50 11.80 -9.21
C LYS A 137 2.89 12.65 -8.10
N TRP A 138 3.04 13.97 -8.23
CA TRP A 138 2.32 14.92 -7.40
C TRP A 138 0.91 15.03 -7.94
N GLU A 139 -0.05 14.42 -7.25
CA GLU A 139 -1.45 14.73 -7.42
C GLU A 139 -1.96 15.49 -6.18
N LYS A 140 -2.63 16.63 -6.44
CA LYS A 140 -3.73 17.08 -5.58
C LYS A 140 -4.85 16.08 -5.85
N GLU A 141 -5.48 15.48 -4.85
CA GLU A 141 -6.57 16.13 -4.12
C GLU A 141 -6.69 15.61 -2.68
N TRP A 142 -7.08 16.51 -1.79
CA TRP A 142 -7.67 16.13 -0.50
C TRP A 142 -9.16 15.99 -0.75
N GLY A 143 -9.78 14.95 -0.19
CA GLY A 143 -11.20 14.68 -0.33
C GLY A 143 -11.43 13.31 -0.94
N GLY A 144 -11.46 12.28 -0.10
CA GLY A 144 -11.88 10.95 -0.51
C GLY A 144 -12.47 10.26 0.70
N ASP A 145 -13.77 10.03 0.64
CA ASP A 145 -14.66 9.29 1.55
C ASP A 145 -14.26 7.81 1.78
N LYS A 146 -12.97 7.51 1.90
CA LYS A 146 -12.45 6.14 1.86
C LYS A 146 -12.22 5.63 3.27
N GLU A 147 -13.00 4.63 3.64
CA GLU A 147 -12.78 3.81 4.82
C GLU A 147 -11.89 2.61 4.48
N GLY A 148 -11.18 2.09 5.49
CA GLY A 148 -10.35 0.90 5.32
C GLY A 148 -9.31 0.75 6.42
N TYR A 149 -8.25 -0.01 6.17
CA TYR A 149 -7.26 -0.37 7.17
C TYR A 149 -5.83 0.00 6.76
N VAL A 150 -5.04 0.49 7.70
CA VAL A 150 -3.62 0.84 7.51
C VAL A 150 -2.66 -0.12 8.22
N ILE A 151 -3.15 -1.12 8.95
CA ILE A 151 -2.30 -2.13 9.59
C ILE A 151 -2.67 -3.51 9.06
N ALA A 152 -1.66 -4.26 8.60
CA ALA A 152 -1.81 -5.65 8.17
C ALA A 152 -1.76 -6.60 9.37
N TYR A 153 -2.65 -7.59 9.39
CA TYR A 153 -2.81 -8.58 10.47
C TYR A 153 -2.66 -10.00 9.94
N ASN A 154 -2.04 -10.89 10.71
CA ASN A 154 -2.14 -12.31 10.45
C ASN A 154 -3.53 -12.82 10.85
N PHE A 155 -4.20 -13.57 9.99
CA PHE A 155 -5.57 -14.01 10.25
C PHE A 155 -5.71 -14.99 11.42
N ASP A 156 -4.76 -15.90 11.61
CA ASP A 156 -4.85 -16.92 12.66
C ASP A 156 -4.44 -16.35 14.02
N SER A 157 -3.27 -15.71 14.08
CA SER A 157 -2.75 -15.20 15.35
C SER A 157 -3.41 -13.90 15.80
N LYS A 158 -4.12 -13.23 14.89
CA LYS A 158 -4.70 -11.88 15.07
C LYS A 158 -3.66 -10.83 15.47
N LYS A 159 -2.37 -11.12 15.27
CA LYS A 159 -1.27 -10.19 15.56
C LYS A 159 -1.01 -9.29 14.36
N PRO A 160 -0.73 -8.00 14.58
CA PRO A 160 -0.31 -7.10 13.51
C PRO A 160 1.10 -7.48 13.06
N TYR A 161 1.35 -7.41 11.75
CA TYR A 161 2.70 -7.44 11.20
C TYR A 161 3.46 -6.18 11.65
N ARG A 162 4.76 -6.33 11.92
CA ARG A 162 5.62 -5.31 12.51
C ARG A 162 6.93 -5.17 11.74
N GLY A 163 7.68 -4.11 12.05
CA GLY A 163 9.00 -3.82 11.48
C GLY A 163 9.00 -3.90 9.96
N VAL A 164 9.94 -4.67 9.42
CA VAL A 164 10.10 -4.80 7.96
C VAL A 164 8.87 -5.44 7.29
N ASN A 165 8.08 -6.27 7.98
CA ASN A 165 6.88 -6.88 7.39
C ASN A 165 5.73 -5.89 7.24
N ALA A 166 5.54 -5.00 8.22
CA ALA A 166 4.56 -3.92 8.11
C ALA A 166 4.86 -3.02 6.90
N PHE A 167 6.15 -2.83 6.62
CA PHE A 167 6.62 -2.13 5.45
C PHE A 167 6.40 -2.95 4.15
N MET A 168 6.66 -4.26 4.14
CA MET A 168 6.55 -5.13 2.96
C MET A 168 5.12 -5.46 2.51
N LEU A 169 4.13 -5.39 3.41
CA LEU A 169 2.73 -5.71 3.14
C LEU A 169 1.88 -4.51 2.71
N GLY A 170 2.51 -3.37 2.49
CA GLY A 170 1.82 -2.17 2.00
C GLY A 170 0.84 -1.50 2.96
N SER A 171 0.79 -1.95 4.22
CA SER A 171 0.26 -1.15 5.33
C SER A 171 1.02 0.17 5.53
N MET A 172 2.23 0.29 4.97
CA MET A 172 3.11 1.43 5.28
C MET A 172 3.98 1.93 4.12
N TYR A 173 3.58 1.68 2.87
CA TYR A 173 4.28 2.28 1.73
C TYR A 173 4.02 3.79 1.69
N MET A 174 4.91 4.54 2.34
CA MET A 174 5.28 5.89 1.91
C MET A 174 5.50 5.87 0.38
N TYR A 175 4.85 6.78 -0.34
CA TYR A 175 5.12 7.18 -1.74
C TYR A 175 4.21 6.74 -2.89
N ASN A 176 2.99 6.24 -2.68
CA ASN A 176 2.03 6.19 -3.79
C ASN A 176 0.62 6.72 -3.40
N PRO A 177 0.16 7.82 -4.02
CA PRO A 177 -1.21 8.34 -3.81
C PRO A 177 -2.31 7.41 -4.33
N ASP A 178 -1.97 6.45 -5.20
CA ASP A 178 -2.89 5.42 -5.71
C ASP A 178 -3.01 4.19 -4.79
N PHE A 179 -2.27 4.12 -3.67
CA PHE A 179 -2.37 2.95 -2.80
C PHE A 179 -3.64 3.01 -1.96
N PRO A 180 -4.63 2.13 -2.22
CA PRO A 180 -5.85 2.11 -1.45
C PRO A 180 -5.56 1.65 -0.02
N LEU A 181 -6.30 2.21 0.95
CA LEU A 181 -6.44 1.58 2.26
C LEU A 181 -6.71 0.08 2.04
N LEU A 182 -6.14 -0.78 2.88
CA LEU A 182 -6.45 -2.20 2.81
C LEU A 182 -7.96 -2.35 3.00
N ARG A 183 -8.66 -2.99 2.06
CA ARG A 183 -10.09 -3.30 2.26
C ARG A 183 -10.28 -4.46 3.23
N ASN A 184 -9.31 -5.37 3.26
CA ASN A 184 -9.21 -6.44 4.22
C ASN A 184 -7.83 -6.38 4.91
N PRO A 185 -7.76 -6.22 6.25
CA PRO A 185 -6.50 -6.12 6.96
C PRO A 185 -5.80 -7.47 7.08
N TYR A 186 -6.49 -8.59 6.83
CA TYR A 186 -5.96 -9.92 7.10
C TYR A 186 -5.12 -10.49 5.96
N TYR A 187 -4.05 -11.16 6.34
CA TYR A 187 -3.15 -11.91 5.46
C TYR A 187 -3.03 -13.35 5.93
N LEU A 188 -2.95 -14.27 4.96
CA LEU A 188 -2.92 -15.71 5.17
C LEU A 188 -1.87 -16.38 4.28
N THR A 189 -1.20 -17.39 4.81
CA THR A 189 -0.42 -18.33 3.98
C THR A 189 -1.35 -19.24 3.18
N PHE A 190 -0.84 -19.86 2.10
CA PHE A 190 -1.63 -20.83 1.33
C PHE A 190 -2.18 -21.97 2.21
N LYS A 191 -1.40 -22.43 3.19
CA LYS A 191 -1.85 -23.46 4.15
C LYS A 191 -2.95 -22.97 5.07
N GLN A 192 -2.90 -21.72 5.52
CA GLN A 192 -3.96 -21.13 6.32
C GLN A 192 -5.26 -20.99 5.50
N ILE A 193 -5.15 -20.60 4.22
CA ILE A 193 -6.30 -20.57 3.31
C ILE A 193 -6.94 -21.96 3.21
N GLN A 194 -6.14 -23.02 2.98
CA GLN A 194 -6.63 -24.39 2.93
C GLN A 194 -7.24 -24.86 4.25
N LYS A 195 -6.59 -24.57 5.39
CA LYS A 195 -7.07 -24.88 6.75
C LYS A 195 -8.47 -24.30 6.99
N HIS A 196 -8.69 -23.07 6.55
CA HIS A 196 -9.97 -22.37 6.67
C HIS A 196 -10.92 -22.61 5.49
N LYS A 197 -10.63 -23.61 4.63
CA LYS A 197 -11.44 -23.99 3.47
C LYS A 197 -11.66 -22.86 2.46
N GLY A 198 -10.80 -21.84 2.46
CA GLY A 198 -10.80 -20.76 1.50
C GLY A 198 -10.23 -21.16 0.15
N LYS A 199 -10.47 -20.31 -0.85
CA LYS A 199 -9.92 -20.44 -2.21
C LYS A 199 -9.28 -19.12 -2.62
N LEU A 200 -8.02 -19.18 -3.03
CA LEU A 200 -7.29 -18.04 -3.58
C LEU A 200 -7.77 -17.76 -5.02
N LYS A 201 -7.99 -16.49 -5.36
CA LYS A 201 -8.29 -16.07 -6.74
C LYS A 201 -7.14 -16.48 -7.67
N LYS A 202 -7.47 -16.81 -8.93
CA LYS A 202 -6.46 -17.17 -9.93
C LYS A 202 -5.51 -15.99 -10.16
N ASN A 203 -4.23 -16.28 -10.39
CA ASN A 203 -3.16 -15.31 -10.66
C ASN A 203 -2.83 -14.33 -9.52
N THR A 204 -3.32 -14.54 -8.30
CA THR A 204 -2.91 -13.73 -7.14
C THR A 204 -1.44 -13.97 -6.79
N ALA A 205 -0.65 -12.90 -6.75
CA ALA A 205 0.74 -12.95 -6.30
C ALA A 205 0.82 -12.88 -4.77
N GLY A 206 1.65 -13.73 -4.17
CA GLY A 206 1.92 -13.69 -2.74
C GLY A 206 2.94 -12.61 -2.35
N PHE A 207 2.83 -12.11 -1.13
CA PHE A 207 3.77 -11.18 -0.52
C PHE A 207 4.75 -11.91 0.40
N PRO A 208 6.07 -11.76 0.24
CA PRO A 208 7.03 -12.38 1.14
C PRO A 208 7.05 -11.65 2.48
N VAL A 209 6.84 -12.38 3.57
CA VAL A 209 6.99 -11.90 4.95
C VAL A 209 8.08 -12.66 5.66
N MET A 210 8.88 -11.93 6.42
CA MET A 210 10.06 -12.42 7.11
C MET A 210 9.71 -12.91 8.50
N TYR A 211 10.31 -14.00 8.91
CA TYR A 211 10.25 -14.47 10.29
C TYR A 211 11.62 -15.03 10.65
N TYR A 212 11.87 -15.22 11.94
CA TYR A 212 13.07 -15.91 12.37
C TYR A 212 12.73 -17.10 13.26
N THR A 213 13.60 -18.09 13.19
CA THR A 213 13.60 -19.25 14.08
C THR A 213 14.97 -19.41 14.71
N PHE A 214 15.11 -20.33 15.66
CA PHE A 214 16.39 -20.66 16.27
C PHE A 214 16.87 -22.03 15.83
N LEU A 215 18.06 -22.09 15.25
CA LEU A 215 18.82 -23.34 15.14
C LEU A 215 19.61 -23.52 16.44
N PHE A 216 19.28 -24.53 17.23
CA PHE A 216 20.09 -24.93 18.38
C PHE A 216 21.27 -25.76 17.88
N LYS A 217 22.47 -25.19 17.91
CA LYS A 217 23.70 -25.83 17.46
C LYS A 217 24.64 -26.04 18.65
N ILE A 218 24.90 -27.29 18.98
CA ILE A 218 25.75 -27.72 20.09
C ILE A 218 26.97 -28.42 19.49
N GLN A 219 28.11 -27.75 19.53
CA GLN A 219 29.36 -28.26 18.99
C GLN A 219 30.46 -28.16 20.05
N GLN A 220 31.13 -29.28 20.33
CA GLN A 220 32.23 -29.37 21.28
C GLN A 220 33.22 -30.43 20.80
N ASP A 221 34.52 -30.15 20.86
CA ASP A 221 35.55 -31.06 20.36
C ASP A 221 35.82 -32.26 21.29
N LYS A 222 35.78 -32.05 22.61
CA LYS A 222 36.10 -33.07 23.63
C LYS A 222 35.22 -32.95 24.89
N PRO A 223 34.46 -34.00 25.27
CA PRO A 223 34.06 -35.11 24.39
C PRO A 223 33.37 -34.58 23.13
N LYS A 224 33.54 -35.29 22.01
CA LYS A 224 33.00 -34.86 20.71
C LYS A 224 31.47 -34.85 20.75
N LEU A 225 30.90 -33.66 20.59
CA LEU A 225 29.45 -33.45 20.44
C LEU A 225 29.24 -32.59 19.20
N ASP A 226 28.34 -33.02 18.32
CA ASP A 226 27.93 -32.29 17.14
C ASP A 226 26.44 -32.55 16.92
N PHE A 227 25.61 -31.57 17.26
CA PHE A 227 24.16 -31.68 17.22
C PHE A 227 23.56 -30.36 16.77
N ALA A 228 22.57 -30.43 15.88
CA ALA A 228 21.84 -29.28 15.40
C ALA A 228 20.36 -29.64 15.20
N THR A 229 19.44 -28.80 15.68
CA THR A 229 18.00 -28.96 15.47
C THR A 229 17.28 -27.61 15.55
N TYR A 230 16.16 -27.49 14.86
CA TYR A 230 15.23 -26.37 15.03
C TYR A 230 14.24 -26.62 16.19
N ASP A 231 14.06 -27.88 16.59
CA ASP A 231 13.12 -28.27 17.63
C ASP A 231 13.73 -28.04 19.03
N LYS A 232 13.17 -27.06 19.73
CA LYS A 232 13.59 -26.70 21.09
C LYS A 232 13.51 -27.89 22.07
N ASN A 233 12.50 -28.75 21.95
CA ASN A 233 12.34 -29.89 22.85
C ASN A 233 13.41 -30.95 22.59
N LYS A 234 13.69 -31.26 21.31
CA LYS A 234 14.80 -32.15 20.94
C LYS A 234 16.14 -31.60 21.43
N ALA A 235 16.34 -30.27 21.37
CA ALA A 235 17.53 -29.62 21.92
C ALA A 235 17.63 -29.76 23.45
N ILE A 236 16.52 -29.55 24.17
CA ILE A 236 16.45 -29.76 25.62
C ILE A 236 16.80 -31.20 25.97
N ASP A 237 16.22 -32.17 25.29
CA ASP A 237 16.44 -33.60 25.57
C ASP A 237 17.88 -34.02 25.28
N PHE A 238 18.46 -33.53 24.18
CA PHE A 238 19.87 -33.73 23.88
C PHE A 238 20.78 -33.17 24.97
N VAL A 239 20.52 -31.94 25.43
CA VAL A 239 21.30 -31.30 26.51
C VAL A 239 21.14 -32.04 27.83
N LYS A 240 19.92 -32.45 28.20
CA LYS A 240 19.66 -33.26 29.41
C LYS A 240 20.44 -34.58 29.38
N LYS A 241 20.38 -35.31 28.26
CA LYS A 241 21.08 -36.59 28.07
C LYS A 241 22.61 -36.44 28.11
N ASN A 242 23.13 -35.30 27.70
CA ASN A 242 24.58 -35.03 27.61
C ASN A 242 25.09 -34.03 28.67
N PHE A 243 24.33 -33.73 29.72
CA PHE A 243 24.62 -32.66 30.67
C PHE A 243 26.05 -32.73 31.23
N ASN A 244 26.46 -33.91 31.73
CA ASN A 244 27.78 -34.14 32.32
C ASN A 244 28.93 -34.17 31.29
N LYS A 245 28.61 -34.29 29.99
CA LYS A 245 29.57 -34.30 28.88
C LYS A 245 29.79 -32.91 28.28
N ILE A 246 28.88 -31.96 28.52
CA ILE A 246 28.99 -30.58 28.07
C ILE A 246 29.82 -29.79 29.09
N ASN A 247 31.00 -29.32 28.68
CA ASN A 247 31.98 -28.72 29.60
C ASN A 247 31.41 -27.51 30.35
N PHE A 248 30.70 -26.60 29.66
CA PHE A 248 30.06 -25.44 30.30
C PHE A 248 29.10 -25.86 31.41
N LEU A 249 28.19 -26.80 31.13
CA LEU A 249 27.19 -27.24 32.10
C LEU A 249 27.83 -27.97 33.28
N ARG A 250 28.80 -28.84 33.01
CA ARG A 250 29.54 -29.56 34.05
C ARG A 250 30.27 -28.59 34.99
N GLU A 251 31.00 -27.62 34.46
CA GLU A 251 31.77 -26.68 35.27
C GLU A 251 30.87 -25.69 36.03
N GLU A 252 29.80 -25.17 35.43
CA GLU A 252 28.86 -24.28 36.13
C GLU A 252 28.06 -25.01 37.21
N PHE A 253 27.67 -26.26 36.97
CA PHE A 253 26.95 -27.05 37.97
C PHE A 253 27.81 -27.38 39.19
N LYS A 254 29.10 -27.70 39.00
CA LYS A 254 30.06 -27.91 40.09
C LYS A 254 30.18 -26.70 41.04
N LYS A 255 29.95 -25.48 40.54
CA LYS A 255 29.97 -24.26 41.37
C LYS A 255 28.79 -24.18 42.34
N GLY A 256 27.75 -25.01 42.16
CA GLY A 256 26.60 -25.14 43.07
C GLY A 256 25.65 -23.93 43.12
N LYS A 257 25.88 -22.88 42.33
CA LYS A 257 25.15 -21.60 42.42
C LYS A 257 23.83 -21.55 41.65
N THR A 258 23.58 -22.49 40.73
CA THR A 258 22.44 -22.39 39.80
C THR A 258 21.80 -23.76 39.61
N PRO A 259 20.46 -23.88 39.75
CA PRO A 259 19.74 -25.11 39.50
C PRO A 259 20.00 -25.65 38.09
N LYS A 260 19.94 -26.98 37.97
CA LYS A 260 20.26 -27.70 36.73
C LYS A 260 19.39 -27.25 35.56
N GLU A 261 18.10 -27.03 35.81
CA GLU A 261 17.10 -26.59 34.84
C GLU A 261 17.43 -25.19 34.29
N ASN A 262 17.86 -24.28 35.16
CA ASN A 262 18.26 -22.93 34.80
C ASN A 262 19.55 -22.95 33.95
N LEU A 263 20.52 -23.81 34.29
CA LEU A 263 21.75 -23.98 33.51
C LEU A 263 21.46 -24.49 32.08
N ILE A 264 20.53 -25.43 31.92
CA ILE A 264 20.10 -25.92 30.60
C ILE A 264 19.52 -24.76 29.78
N GLY A 265 18.64 -23.96 30.38
CA GLY A 265 18.08 -22.77 29.75
C GLY A 265 19.15 -21.76 29.31
N ILE A 266 20.10 -21.45 30.20
CA ILE A 266 21.24 -20.56 29.90
C ILE A 266 22.09 -21.10 28.75
N PHE A 267 22.42 -22.39 28.78
CA PHE A 267 23.24 -23.01 27.75
C PHE A 267 22.55 -23.02 26.39
N LEU A 268 21.26 -23.38 26.33
CA LEU A 268 20.49 -23.34 25.09
C LEU A 268 20.35 -21.92 24.54
N ASN A 269 20.19 -20.93 25.41
CA ASN A 269 20.18 -19.52 25.00
C ASN A 269 21.52 -19.06 24.40
N LYS A 270 22.65 -19.62 24.86
CA LYS A 270 23.99 -19.39 24.28
C LYS A 270 24.26 -20.21 23.03
N SER A 271 23.58 -21.35 22.87
CA SER A 271 23.81 -22.32 21.79
C SER A 271 22.78 -22.21 20.66
N ARG A 272 21.97 -21.15 20.65
CA ARG A 272 20.99 -20.90 19.59
C ARG A 272 21.49 -19.86 18.60
N ILE A 273 21.22 -20.12 17.33
CA ILE A 273 21.59 -19.27 16.20
C ILE A 273 20.29 -18.80 15.56
N PRO A 274 20.00 -17.49 15.50
CA PRO A 274 18.83 -17.01 14.79
C PRO A 274 18.99 -17.21 13.28
N ILE A 275 18.00 -17.84 12.68
CA ILE A 275 17.91 -18.09 11.24
C ILE A 275 16.73 -17.30 10.68
N LEU A 276 17.01 -16.39 9.76
CA LEU A 276 16.00 -15.62 9.05
C LEU A 276 15.41 -16.46 7.92
N LYS A 277 14.10 -16.45 7.77
CA LYS A 277 13.35 -17.15 6.75
C LYS A 277 12.20 -16.26 6.25
N TYR A 278 11.55 -16.68 5.17
CA TYR A 278 10.34 -16.02 4.69
C TYR A 278 9.33 -17.02 4.15
N TYR A 279 8.06 -16.63 4.18
CA TYR A 279 6.98 -17.32 3.50
C TYR A 279 6.09 -16.32 2.76
N TYR A 280 5.28 -16.79 1.83
CA TYR A 280 4.35 -15.95 1.10
C TYR A 280 2.99 -15.92 1.79
N VAL A 281 2.43 -14.72 1.92
CA VAL A 281 1.05 -14.48 2.36
C VAL A 281 0.24 -13.80 1.28
N PHE A 282 -1.07 -13.97 1.35
CA PHE A 282 -2.05 -13.42 0.42
C PHE A 282 -3.05 -12.58 1.21
N ASN A 283 -3.46 -11.44 0.65
CA ASN A 283 -4.44 -10.56 1.30
C ASN A 283 -5.82 -11.22 1.28
N GLY A 284 -6.61 -11.01 2.34
CA GLY A 284 -7.98 -11.51 2.47
C GLY A 284 -8.93 -11.05 1.36
N GLU A 285 -8.69 -9.90 0.73
CA GLU A 285 -9.45 -9.42 -0.43
C GLU A 285 -9.34 -10.35 -1.65
N ASP A 286 -8.25 -11.11 -1.75
CA ASP A 286 -8.01 -12.09 -2.83
C ASP A 286 -8.43 -13.52 -2.46
N ILE A 287 -9.08 -13.69 -1.30
CA ILE A 287 -9.49 -15.00 -0.80
C ILE A 287 -11.01 -15.05 -0.72
N THR A 288 -11.57 -16.14 -1.26
CA THR A 288 -13.01 -16.42 -1.23
C THR A 288 -13.29 -17.61 -0.31
N GLY A 289 -14.51 -17.71 0.21
CA GLY A 289 -14.92 -18.84 1.06
C GLY A 289 -14.45 -18.77 2.53
N ILE A 290 -13.93 -17.62 2.97
CA ILE A 290 -13.63 -17.32 4.38
C ILE A 290 -14.40 -16.07 4.76
N ASP A 291 -15.15 -16.14 5.87
CA ASP A 291 -15.67 -14.94 6.53
C ASP A 291 -14.57 -14.37 7.44
N PHE A 292 -14.23 -13.11 7.20
CA PHE A 292 -13.18 -12.39 7.92
C PHE A 292 -13.70 -11.59 9.12
N ASP A 293 -15.02 -11.52 9.31
CA ASP A 293 -15.67 -10.77 10.39
C ASP A 293 -15.17 -9.31 10.47
N LEU A 294 -15.13 -8.64 9.31
CA LEU A 294 -14.59 -7.28 9.20
C LEU A 294 -15.43 -6.24 9.95
N ASP A 295 -16.73 -6.49 10.08
CA ASP A 295 -17.69 -5.63 10.79
C ASP A 295 -17.37 -5.55 12.28
N ASN A 296 -16.92 -6.66 12.88
CA ASN A 296 -16.53 -6.73 14.29
C ASN A 296 -15.01 -6.64 14.49
N PHE A 297 -14.26 -6.14 13.51
CA PHE A 297 -12.81 -6.01 13.61
C PHE A 297 -12.40 -5.12 14.81
N LYS A 298 -11.74 -5.74 15.79
CA LYS A 298 -11.23 -5.08 17.02
C LYS A 298 -9.77 -4.63 16.91
N GLY A 299 -9.15 -4.78 15.75
CA GLY A 299 -7.77 -4.35 15.53
C GLY A 299 -7.65 -2.83 15.41
N ARG A 300 -6.41 -2.34 15.48
CA ARG A 300 -6.07 -0.92 15.38
C ARG A 300 -5.83 -0.55 13.92
N GLY A 301 -5.77 0.76 13.65
CA GLY A 301 -5.49 1.26 12.31
C GLY A 301 -6.65 1.12 11.32
N LYS A 302 -7.89 1.07 11.81
CA LYS A 302 -9.08 1.30 10.97
C LYS A 302 -9.21 2.82 10.76
N ILE A 303 -9.34 3.23 9.51
CA ILE A 303 -9.64 4.61 9.12
C ILE A 303 -11.14 4.68 8.86
N SER A 304 -11.82 5.55 9.60
CA SER A 304 -13.21 5.94 9.35
C SER A 304 -13.23 7.27 8.59
N LYS A 305 -14.32 7.60 7.89
CA LYS A 305 -14.48 8.93 7.29
C LYS A 305 -14.26 10.01 8.35
N ILE A 306 -13.32 10.93 8.11
CA ILE A 306 -13.09 12.08 8.98
C ILE A 306 -13.96 13.24 8.48
N ASN A 307 -14.91 13.65 9.32
CA ASN A 307 -15.68 14.89 9.13
C ASN A 307 -15.01 16.11 9.78
N ASN A 308 -13.88 15.94 10.47
CA ASN A 308 -13.25 17.02 11.24
C ASN A 308 -12.29 17.84 10.38
N THR A 309 -12.77 18.99 9.92
CA THR A 309 -11.97 20.11 9.41
C THR A 309 -11.49 21.04 10.53
N SER A 310 -11.76 20.72 11.80
CA SER A 310 -11.37 21.53 12.96
C SER A 310 -9.90 21.27 13.37
N ASN A 311 -9.27 22.28 13.99
CA ASN A 311 -7.95 22.17 14.65
C ASN A 311 -8.02 21.44 16.01
N GLU A 312 -9.07 20.65 16.25
CA GLU A 312 -9.25 19.95 17.52
C GLU A 312 -8.20 18.84 17.69
N LYS A 313 -7.67 18.76 18.92
CA LYS A 313 -6.68 17.76 19.29
C LYS A 313 -7.27 16.35 19.21
N LEU A 314 -6.53 15.43 18.60
CA LEU A 314 -6.98 14.06 18.41
C LEU A 314 -6.65 13.22 19.65
N GLN A 315 -7.66 12.56 20.21
CA GLN A 315 -7.56 11.81 21.47
C GLN A 315 -6.45 10.75 21.46
N VAL A 316 -6.33 9.97 20.37
CA VAL A 316 -5.36 8.87 20.27
C VAL A 316 -3.92 9.39 20.20
N PRO A 317 -3.54 10.31 19.28
CA PRO A 317 -2.22 10.94 19.30
C PRO A 317 -1.85 11.61 20.62
N GLU A 318 -2.76 12.37 21.22
CA GLU A 318 -2.53 13.00 22.54
C GLU A 318 -2.22 11.96 23.62
N SER A 319 -2.96 10.84 23.62
CA SER A 319 -2.75 9.75 24.57
C SER A 319 -1.38 9.11 24.39
N ILE A 320 -0.92 8.92 23.15
CA ILE A 320 0.43 8.40 22.85
C ILE A 320 1.50 9.36 23.39
N ILE A 321 1.39 10.66 23.09
CA ILE A 321 2.36 11.68 23.51
C ILE A 321 2.41 11.79 25.05
N LYS A 322 1.24 11.84 25.70
CA LYS A 322 1.12 11.94 27.17
C LYS A 322 1.80 10.76 27.87
N ASN A 323 1.73 9.57 27.27
CA ASN A 323 2.29 8.32 27.79
C ASN A 323 3.75 8.09 27.43
N TYR A 324 4.44 9.03 26.78
CA TYR A 324 5.85 8.91 26.45
C TYR A 324 6.69 8.51 27.70
N PRO A 325 7.59 7.51 27.60
CA PRO A 325 8.29 6.97 28.76
C PRO A 325 9.21 7.98 29.47
N SER A 326 9.46 7.73 30.76
CA SER A 326 10.46 8.48 31.52
C SER A 326 11.89 8.07 31.13
N PRO A 327 12.86 9.02 31.09
CA PRO A 327 12.70 10.45 31.30
C PRO A 327 12.07 11.15 30.09
N LYS A 328 10.98 11.88 30.34
CA LYS A 328 10.28 12.67 29.32
C LYS A 328 11.16 13.82 28.84
N PRO A 329 11.12 14.16 27.54
CA PRO A 329 11.80 15.35 27.06
C PRO A 329 11.13 16.61 27.55
N LYS A 330 11.87 17.73 27.51
CA LYS A 330 11.24 19.05 27.57
C LYS A 330 10.44 19.26 26.29
N LEU A 331 9.25 19.81 26.40
CA LEU A 331 8.42 20.19 25.25
C LEU A 331 8.33 21.71 25.21
N LYS A 332 8.55 22.32 24.04
CA LYS A 332 8.34 23.74 23.81
C LYS A 332 7.53 23.94 22.53
N PHE A 333 6.51 24.80 22.61
CA PHE A 333 5.61 25.10 21.52
C PHE A 333 5.85 26.54 21.00
N GLY A 334 5.55 26.79 19.72
CA GLY A 334 5.72 28.07 19.02
C GLY A 334 6.90 28.11 18.02
N GLY A 335 7.10 29.27 17.38
CA GLY A 335 8.11 29.44 16.32
C GLY A 335 7.73 28.78 15.00
N GLU A 336 8.67 28.67 14.07
CA GLU A 336 8.40 28.23 12.67
C GLU A 336 8.94 26.84 12.32
N ARG A 337 9.62 26.16 13.25
CA ARG A 337 10.31 24.89 12.95
C ARG A 337 10.10 23.84 14.04
N ALA A 338 9.84 22.60 13.61
CA ALA A 338 9.91 21.42 14.46
C ALA A 338 11.33 20.85 14.46
N PHE A 339 11.81 20.43 15.63
CA PHE A 339 13.07 19.68 15.77
C PHE A 339 13.25 19.11 17.18
N TYR A 340 13.98 18.00 17.28
CA TYR A 340 14.58 17.53 18.51
C TYR A 340 16.01 18.09 18.70
N SER A 341 16.31 18.62 19.88
CA SER A 341 17.64 19.05 20.29
C SER A 341 18.24 18.05 21.30
N PRO A 342 19.20 17.19 20.89
CA PRO A 342 19.77 16.18 21.79
C PRO A 342 20.51 16.79 22.99
N ALA A 343 21.22 17.90 22.77
CA ALA A 343 22.01 18.57 23.82
C ALA A 343 21.12 19.15 24.94
N LYS A 344 19.95 19.70 24.58
CA LYS A 344 19.00 20.28 25.53
C LYS A 344 17.93 19.30 26.00
N ASP A 345 17.87 18.13 25.36
CA ASP A 345 16.82 17.14 25.52
C ASP A 345 15.42 17.74 25.39
N LEU A 346 15.25 18.53 24.31
CA LEU A 346 14.10 19.39 24.04
C LEU A 346 13.49 19.02 22.70
N VAL A 347 12.18 18.78 22.66
CA VAL A 347 11.39 18.75 21.43
C VAL A 347 10.74 20.13 21.25
N GLN A 348 11.07 20.79 20.15
CA GLN A 348 10.43 22.02 19.70
C GLN A 348 9.37 21.67 18.66
N MET A 349 8.16 22.21 18.82
CA MET A 349 7.08 22.12 17.85
C MET A 349 6.54 23.53 17.55
N PRO A 350 6.19 23.86 16.28
CA PRO A 350 5.33 25.00 16.00
C PRO A 350 3.96 24.83 16.67
N ASN A 351 3.20 25.91 16.78
CA ASN A 351 1.83 25.85 17.27
C ASN A 351 0.95 25.04 16.30
N ILE A 352 -0.04 24.31 16.83
CA ILE A 352 -0.89 23.39 16.04
C ILE A 352 -1.64 24.13 14.94
N GLU A 353 -2.02 25.38 15.19
CA GLU A 353 -2.73 26.27 14.27
C GLU A 353 -1.89 26.67 13.05
N GLN A 354 -0.56 26.51 13.11
CA GLN A 354 0.35 26.76 11.99
C GLN A 354 0.36 25.58 10.98
N PHE A 355 -0.24 24.43 11.34
CA PHE A 355 -0.36 23.29 10.45
C PHE A 355 -1.70 23.35 9.72
N LYS A 356 -1.67 23.06 8.42
CA LYS A 356 -2.88 23.01 7.60
C LYS A 356 -3.88 21.94 8.06
N TYR A 357 -3.38 20.88 8.72
CA TYR A 357 -4.17 19.76 9.21
C TYR A 357 -3.60 19.26 10.53
N VAL A 358 -4.46 18.93 11.50
CA VAL A 358 -4.04 18.43 12.82
C VAL A 358 -3.24 17.12 12.73
N GLN A 359 -3.55 16.25 11.78
CA GLN A 359 -2.83 15.00 11.55
C GLN A 359 -1.37 15.28 11.16
N ALA A 360 -1.12 16.32 10.36
CA ALA A 360 0.21 16.75 9.96
C ALA A 360 1.03 17.20 11.17
N TYR A 361 0.42 17.96 12.09
CA TYR A 361 1.04 18.33 13.36
C TYR A 361 1.47 17.09 14.16
N TYR A 362 0.59 16.11 14.35
CA TYR A 362 0.93 14.91 15.12
C TYR A 362 1.97 14.01 14.45
N THR A 363 1.95 13.88 13.13
CA THR A 363 2.99 13.11 12.41
C THR A 363 4.36 13.77 12.57
N THR A 364 4.43 15.10 12.45
CA THR A 364 5.67 15.85 12.73
C THR A 364 6.09 15.69 14.19
N PHE A 365 5.16 15.73 15.14
CA PHE A 365 5.48 15.52 16.54
C PHE A 365 6.00 14.09 16.79
N PHE A 366 5.38 13.07 16.20
CA PHE A 366 5.86 11.69 16.28
C PHE A 366 7.27 11.54 15.70
N HIS A 367 7.60 12.20 14.58
CA HIS A 367 8.94 12.23 14.02
C HIS A 367 9.97 12.73 15.04
N GLU A 368 9.70 13.89 15.64
CA GLU A 368 10.59 14.45 16.66
C GLU A 368 10.67 13.59 17.93
N LEU A 369 9.57 12.95 18.34
CA LEU A 369 9.56 12.01 19.46
C LEU A 369 10.33 10.72 19.15
N ILE A 370 10.33 10.27 17.89
CA ILE A 370 11.21 9.20 17.49
C ILE A 370 12.64 9.68 17.68
N HIS A 371 13.10 10.77 17.05
CA HIS A 371 14.45 11.30 17.29
C HIS A 371 14.79 11.42 18.78
N CYS A 372 13.84 11.91 19.57
CA CYS A 372 13.92 12.01 21.00
C CYS A 372 14.28 10.70 21.69
N SER A 373 13.62 9.59 21.31
CA SER A 373 13.87 8.26 21.85
C SER A 373 15.30 7.77 21.58
N GLY A 374 16.02 8.39 20.66
CA GLY A 374 17.37 8.00 20.30
C GLY A 374 18.47 8.58 21.18
N SER A 375 18.12 9.46 22.11
CA SER A 375 19.09 10.08 23.00
C SER A 375 19.75 9.08 23.95
N LYS A 376 20.91 9.46 24.49
CA LYS A 376 21.70 8.65 25.43
C LYS A 376 20.94 8.24 26.69
N LYS A 377 19.90 8.99 27.08
CA LYS A 377 19.05 8.67 28.24
C LYS A 377 18.00 7.60 27.95
N ARG A 378 17.92 7.12 26.70
CA ARG A 378 16.82 6.30 26.17
C ARG A 378 17.40 5.14 25.36
N LEU A 379 17.24 5.11 24.03
CA LEU A 379 17.73 4.02 23.17
C LEU A 379 19.18 4.20 22.70
N ASP A 380 19.83 5.32 23.03
CA ASP A 380 21.25 5.59 22.78
C ASP A 380 21.73 5.23 21.36
N ARG A 381 21.02 5.74 20.35
CA ARG A 381 21.36 5.52 18.94
C ARG A 381 21.90 6.77 18.24
N LEU A 382 21.67 7.95 18.79
CA LEU A 382 22.16 9.20 18.21
C LEU A 382 23.68 9.29 18.34
N LYS A 383 24.35 9.46 17.19
CA LYS A 383 25.80 9.63 17.16
C LYS A 383 26.20 11.10 17.34
N PRO A 384 27.07 11.42 18.32
CA PRO A 384 27.56 12.78 18.52
C PRO A 384 28.25 13.31 17.25
N GLY A 385 27.92 14.55 16.85
CA GLY A 385 28.58 15.24 15.73
C GLY A 385 28.17 14.78 14.33
N ALA A 386 27.13 13.96 14.18
CA ALA A 386 26.59 13.60 12.87
C ALA A 386 26.13 14.88 12.13
N LYS A 387 26.82 15.20 11.02
CA LYS A 387 26.51 16.39 10.22
C LYS A 387 25.30 16.13 9.31
N PHE A 388 24.54 17.18 9.02
CA PHE A 388 23.48 17.15 8.02
C PHE A 388 24.01 16.54 6.70
N GLY A 389 23.26 15.61 6.12
CA GLY A 389 23.65 14.90 4.90
C GLY A 389 24.70 13.79 5.07
N SER A 390 25.21 13.53 6.28
CA SER A 390 26.09 12.38 6.53
C SER A 390 25.31 11.05 6.52
N LYS A 391 26.02 9.93 6.37
CA LYS A 391 25.45 8.56 6.44
C LYS A 391 24.66 8.33 7.72
N ASP A 392 25.24 8.73 8.85
CA ASP A 392 24.65 8.51 10.17
C ASP A 392 23.41 9.39 10.39
N TYR A 393 23.43 10.61 9.87
CA TYR A 393 22.26 11.50 9.87
C TYR A 393 21.13 10.91 9.00
N ALA A 394 21.41 10.52 7.76
CA ALA A 394 20.42 9.93 6.85
C ALA A 394 19.82 8.62 7.39
N PHE A 395 20.61 7.84 8.13
CA PHE A 395 20.13 6.62 8.78
C PHE A 395 19.16 6.92 9.94
N GLU A 396 19.46 7.90 10.78
CA GLU A 396 18.58 8.30 11.88
C GLU A 396 17.28 8.95 11.39
N GLU A 397 17.35 9.75 10.34
CA GLU A 397 16.15 10.33 9.73
C GLU A 397 15.25 9.26 9.10
N LEU A 398 15.82 8.23 8.46
CA LEU A 398 15.04 7.07 8.01
C LEU A 398 14.37 6.34 9.18
N ILE A 399 15.05 6.21 10.32
CA ILE A 399 14.48 5.65 11.54
C ILE A 399 13.31 6.52 12.03
N ALA A 400 13.47 7.84 12.03
CA ALA A 400 12.44 8.79 12.45
C ALA A 400 11.20 8.74 11.55
N GLU A 401 11.36 8.75 10.23
CA GLU A 401 10.24 8.66 9.28
C GLU A 401 9.49 7.32 9.39
N LEU A 402 10.21 6.20 9.48
CA LEU A 402 9.59 4.88 9.65
C LEU A 402 8.89 4.77 11.01
N GLY A 403 9.52 5.27 12.08
CA GLY A 403 8.95 5.26 13.42
C GLY A 403 7.70 6.15 13.55
N ALA A 404 7.74 7.34 12.94
CA ALA A 404 6.60 8.24 12.87
C ALA A 404 5.45 7.61 12.10
N SER A 405 5.76 6.94 10.99
CA SER A 405 4.76 6.18 10.21
C SER A 405 4.15 5.05 11.03
N PHE A 406 4.94 4.29 11.81
CA PHE A 406 4.41 3.26 12.72
C PHE A 406 3.46 3.85 13.77
N LEU A 407 3.82 4.98 14.39
CA LEU A 407 2.99 5.68 15.37
C LEU A 407 1.74 6.31 14.74
N SER A 408 1.85 6.84 13.53
CA SER A 408 0.72 7.39 12.78
C SER A 408 -0.25 6.31 12.32
N ALA A 409 0.23 5.12 11.97
CA ALA A 409 -0.62 3.96 11.69
C ALA A 409 -1.37 3.50 12.94
N GLU A 410 -0.64 3.43 14.07
CA GLU A 410 -1.19 3.11 15.39
C GLU A 410 -2.29 4.10 15.81
N ALA A 411 -2.08 5.38 15.53
CA ALA A 411 -3.01 6.45 15.84
C ALA A 411 -4.16 6.61 14.83
N GLY A 412 -4.15 5.87 13.72
CA GLY A 412 -5.16 5.98 12.66
C GLY A 412 -5.07 7.29 11.85
N ILE A 413 -3.91 7.94 11.80
CA ILE A 413 -3.71 9.23 11.11
C ILE A 413 -2.80 9.15 9.88
N LEU A 414 -2.20 7.98 9.60
CA LEU A 414 -1.20 7.80 8.53
C LEU A 414 -1.68 8.27 7.14
N HIS A 415 -2.95 8.01 6.80
CA HIS A 415 -3.50 8.35 5.48
C HIS A 415 -3.54 9.86 5.21
N TYR A 416 -3.60 10.68 6.27
CA TYR A 416 -3.78 12.13 6.18
C TYR A 416 -2.46 12.91 6.05
N THR A 417 -1.30 12.26 6.19
CA THR A 417 0.00 12.96 6.29
C THR A 417 0.97 12.67 5.14
N PHE A 418 0.45 12.04 4.08
CA PHE A 418 1.18 11.65 2.88
C PHE A 418 2.06 12.75 2.26
N ARG A 419 1.67 14.02 2.34
CA ARG A 419 2.42 15.15 1.75
C ARG A 419 3.71 15.52 2.49
N ASN A 420 3.76 15.34 3.81
CA ASN A 420 4.91 15.81 4.59
C ASN A 420 6.12 14.90 4.37
N SER A 421 5.97 13.57 4.46
CA SER A 421 7.08 12.63 4.28
C SER A 421 7.73 12.70 2.89
N VAL A 422 6.98 13.06 1.83
CA VAL A 422 7.49 13.23 0.45
C VAL A 422 8.46 14.40 0.31
N ALA A 423 8.20 15.52 0.99
CA ALA A 423 9.08 16.69 0.91
C ALA A 423 10.42 16.43 1.64
N TYR A 424 10.39 15.74 2.78
CA TYR A 424 11.58 15.44 3.57
C TYR A 424 12.46 14.37 2.92
N ILE A 425 11.89 13.27 2.39
CA ILE A 425 12.69 12.25 1.71
C ILE A 425 13.25 12.72 0.36
N LYS A 426 12.61 13.66 -0.35
CA LYS A 426 13.20 14.25 -1.59
C LYS A 426 14.60 14.84 -1.35
N GLY A 427 14.84 15.43 -0.17
CA GLY A 427 16.14 16.03 0.17
C GLY A 427 17.29 15.03 0.30
N TRP A 428 17.00 13.78 0.68
CA TRP A 428 18.02 12.75 0.97
C TRP A 428 17.81 11.44 0.20
N ARG A 429 16.79 11.32 -0.67
CA ARG A 429 16.51 10.15 -1.54
C ARG A 429 17.73 9.68 -2.29
N LYS A 430 18.54 10.61 -2.81
CA LYS A 430 19.79 10.30 -3.51
C LYS A 430 20.80 9.61 -2.58
N GLU A 431 20.97 10.11 -1.37
CA GLU A 431 21.90 9.54 -0.39
C GLU A 431 21.35 8.23 0.20
N LEU A 432 20.05 8.15 0.47
CA LEU A 432 19.36 6.91 0.85
C LEU A 432 19.57 5.82 -0.21
N LEU A 433 19.34 6.12 -1.49
CA LEU A 433 19.59 5.20 -2.60
C LEU A 433 21.07 4.81 -2.69
N ASN A 434 21.99 5.72 -2.44
CA ASN A 434 23.43 5.46 -2.42
C ASN A 434 23.80 4.49 -1.28
N GLN A 435 23.27 4.70 -0.08
CA GLN A 435 23.52 3.85 1.08
C GLN A 435 22.89 2.46 0.94
N VAL A 436 21.65 2.39 0.45
CA VAL A 436 20.92 1.14 0.24
C VAL A 436 21.59 0.28 -0.84
N LYS A 437 22.20 0.89 -1.87
CA LYS A 437 23.02 0.15 -2.86
C LYS A 437 24.33 -0.39 -2.27
N LYS A 438 24.89 0.26 -1.24
CA LYS A 438 26.17 -0.12 -0.61
C LYS A 438 25.99 -1.13 0.52
N ASP A 439 24.89 -1.07 1.25
CA ASP A 439 24.57 -1.97 2.36
C ASP A 439 23.12 -2.46 2.24
N ASN A 440 22.94 -3.70 1.75
CA ASN A 440 21.61 -4.30 1.61
C ASN A 440 20.91 -4.59 2.95
N LYS A 441 21.60 -4.42 4.07
CA LYS A 441 21.03 -4.52 5.43
C LYS A 441 20.49 -3.18 5.90
N PHE A 442 20.73 -2.08 5.18
CA PHE A 442 20.45 -0.72 5.63
C PHE A 442 18.97 -0.49 5.99
N ILE A 443 18.04 -0.87 5.10
CA ILE A 443 16.60 -0.73 5.39
C ILE A 443 16.19 -1.64 6.55
N PHE A 444 16.62 -2.91 6.52
CA PHE A 444 16.26 -3.87 7.56
C PHE A 444 16.66 -3.33 8.94
N LYS A 445 17.89 -2.85 9.08
CA LYS A 445 18.39 -2.19 10.29
C LYS A 445 17.55 -0.99 10.71
N ALA A 446 17.22 -0.10 9.78
CA ALA A 446 16.42 1.10 10.07
C ALA A 446 15.01 0.74 10.54
N ALA A 447 14.34 -0.20 9.87
CA ALA A 447 13.01 -0.68 10.26
C ALA A 447 13.02 -1.32 11.65
N SER A 448 14.06 -2.09 11.99
CA SER A 448 14.20 -2.69 13.32
C SER A 448 14.45 -1.65 14.41
N GLN A 449 15.25 -0.60 14.13
CA GLN A 449 15.47 0.49 15.07
C GLN A 449 14.23 1.37 15.25
N ALA A 450 13.51 1.65 14.15
CA ALA A 450 12.23 2.34 14.18
C ALA A 450 11.20 1.56 15.00
N GLN A 451 11.12 0.24 14.83
CA GLN A 451 10.23 -0.59 15.65
C GLN A 451 10.61 -0.54 17.14
N LYS A 452 11.91 -0.59 17.49
CA LYS A 452 12.36 -0.42 18.88
C LYS A 452 11.95 0.93 19.46
N ALA A 453 12.06 2.01 18.67
CA ALA A 453 11.64 3.35 19.07
C ALA A 453 10.13 3.43 19.31
N THR A 454 9.33 2.89 18.39
CA THR A 454 7.88 2.80 18.55
C THR A 454 7.49 1.94 19.75
N ASP A 455 8.12 0.79 19.95
CA ASP A 455 7.86 -0.11 21.09
C ASP A 455 8.20 0.57 22.42
N TYR A 456 9.32 1.29 22.45
CA TYR A 456 9.71 2.11 23.59
C TYR A 456 8.61 3.12 23.91
N ILE A 457 8.06 3.83 22.92
CA ILE A 457 7.00 4.83 23.14
C ILE A 457 5.69 4.18 23.59
N LEU A 458 5.24 3.14 22.88
CA LEU A 458 3.94 2.49 23.10
C LEU A 458 3.87 1.64 24.37
N GLN A 459 5.00 1.11 24.85
CA GLN A 459 5.11 0.32 26.08
C GLN A 459 4.07 -0.81 26.15
N ALA A 460 3.95 -1.60 25.08
CA ALA A 460 2.95 -2.65 25.02
C ALA A 460 3.17 -3.74 26.09
N GLY A 461 2.09 -4.17 26.74
CA GLY A 461 2.12 -5.25 27.74
C GLY A 461 2.33 -6.64 27.14
N PRO A 462 2.39 -7.70 27.98
CA PRO A 462 2.49 -9.09 27.51
C PRO A 462 1.34 -9.53 26.58
N ASP A 463 0.18 -8.89 26.71
CA ASP A 463 -0.99 -9.07 25.84
C ASP A 463 -0.88 -8.34 24.50
N GLY A 464 0.21 -7.61 24.28
CA GLY A 464 0.46 -6.82 23.07
C GLY A 464 -0.29 -5.50 23.02
N LYS A 465 -1.02 -5.10 24.07
CA LYS A 465 -1.79 -3.86 24.09
C LYS A 465 -0.89 -2.68 24.53
N PRO A 466 -0.88 -1.56 23.78
CA PRO A 466 -0.18 -0.34 24.17
C PRO A 466 -0.69 0.24 25.49
N LYS A 467 0.22 0.90 26.21
CA LYS A 467 -0.08 1.55 27.49
C LYS A 467 -1.07 2.70 27.35
N TYR A 468 -1.05 3.43 26.23
CA TYR A 468 -1.91 4.61 26.03
C TYR A 468 -3.41 4.27 26.00
N LEU A 469 -3.78 3.02 25.66
CA LEU A 469 -5.19 2.57 25.61
C LEU A 469 -5.88 2.69 26.98
N LYS A 470 -5.14 2.62 28.09
CA LYS A 470 -5.69 2.80 29.44
C LYS A 470 -6.25 4.21 29.71
N HIS A 471 -5.88 5.18 28.88
CA HIS A 471 -6.19 6.59 29.06
C HIS A 471 -7.15 7.14 28.00
N ILE A 472 -7.59 6.28 27.07
CA ILE A 472 -8.68 6.59 26.15
C ILE A 472 -9.98 6.28 26.87
N LYS A 473 -10.82 7.30 27.07
CA LYS A 473 -12.21 7.07 27.52
C LYS A 473 -12.93 6.41 26.35
N GLU A 474 -13.54 5.25 26.57
CA GLU A 474 -14.49 4.69 25.60
C GLU A 474 -15.63 5.70 25.44
N GLU A 475 -15.69 6.40 24.31
CA GLU A 475 -16.88 7.16 23.94
C GLU A 475 -17.99 6.15 23.67
N LYS A 476 -18.86 5.92 24.66
CA LYS A 476 -20.22 5.47 24.37
C LYS A 476 -20.85 6.59 23.54
N LYS A 477 -21.02 6.38 22.24
CA LYS A 477 -21.87 7.26 21.42
C LYS A 477 -23.31 7.12 21.91
N GLU A 478 -23.71 7.95 22.85
CA GLU A 478 -25.11 8.24 23.11
C GLU A 478 -25.59 9.20 22.02
N PHE A 479 -26.53 8.75 21.18
CA PHE A 479 -27.23 9.62 20.27
C PHE A 479 -28.28 10.39 21.07
N SER A 480 -28.13 11.71 21.20
CA SER A 480 -29.21 12.58 21.69
C SER A 480 -29.99 13.11 20.50
N PHE A 481 -31.30 12.89 20.51
CA PHE A 481 -32.24 13.53 19.59
C PHE A 481 -32.85 14.73 20.30
N SER A 482 -32.88 15.90 19.66
CA SER A 482 -33.73 17.01 20.10
C SER A 482 -34.88 17.19 19.11
N PHE A 483 -36.11 17.23 19.63
CA PHE A 483 -37.29 17.52 18.83
C PHE A 483 -37.45 19.04 18.69
N LYS A 484 -37.82 19.55 17.50
CA LYS A 484 -38.04 20.99 17.24
C LYS A 484 -39.06 21.66 18.16
N LYS A 485 -39.90 20.88 18.85
CA LYS A 485 -40.61 21.27 20.07
C LYS A 485 -40.45 20.17 21.10
N PRO A 486 -40.24 20.49 22.39
CA PRO A 486 -40.22 19.46 23.42
C PRO A 486 -41.58 18.74 23.43
N LEU A 487 -41.55 17.43 23.18
CA LEU A 487 -42.69 16.56 23.51
C LEU A 487 -42.80 16.59 25.03
N THR A 488 -43.72 17.38 25.56
CA THR A 488 -43.95 17.45 27.00
C THR A 488 -44.39 16.09 27.52
N GLU A 489 -44.03 15.73 28.76
CA GLU A 489 -44.47 14.47 29.39
C GLU A 489 -46.00 14.27 29.23
N LYS A 490 -46.77 15.37 29.28
CA LYS A 490 -48.22 15.38 29.08
C LYS A 490 -48.66 14.90 27.69
N THR A 491 -47.97 15.32 26.62
CA THR A 491 -48.28 14.93 25.23
C THR A 491 -47.95 13.46 24.95
N LEU A 492 -46.87 12.95 25.57
CA LEU A 492 -46.50 11.54 25.52
C LEU A 492 -47.47 10.67 26.35
N PHE A 493 -47.94 11.18 27.49
CA PHE A 493 -48.86 10.49 28.40
C PHE A 493 -50.29 10.38 27.82
N GLU A 494 -50.80 11.43 27.19
CA GLU A 494 -52.16 11.49 26.61
C GLU A 494 -52.32 10.58 25.37
N ALA A 495 -51.27 10.40 24.57
CA ALA A 495 -51.31 9.58 23.36
C ALA A 495 -51.41 8.07 23.65
N THR A 496 -50.88 7.60 24.78
CA THR A 496 -50.86 6.18 25.17
C THR A 496 -52.14 5.69 25.87
N ILE A 497 -52.99 6.60 26.35
CA ILE A 497 -54.17 6.27 27.17
C ILE A 497 -55.49 6.16 26.38
N ARG A 498 -55.50 6.38 25.06
CA ARG A 498 -56.71 6.21 24.22
C ARG A 498 -57.27 4.77 24.11
N GLY A 499 -56.97 3.86 25.05
CA GLY A 499 -57.63 2.56 25.13
C GLY A 499 -57.73 1.89 26.52
N TYR A 500 -57.07 2.39 27.58
CA TYR A 500 -57.17 1.81 28.93
C TYR A 500 -56.98 2.90 29.98
N GLY A 501 -57.94 3.07 30.89
CA GLY A 501 -57.91 4.10 31.93
C GLY A 501 -56.78 3.89 32.95
N PRO A 502 -56.08 4.96 33.36
CA PRO A 502 -54.92 4.90 34.26
C PRO A 502 -55.27 4.47 35.69
N GLU A 503 -56.54 4.55 36.09
CA GLU A 503 -57.04 4.13 37.41
C GLU A 503 -56.96 2.61 37.71
N LYS A 504 -56.40 1.78 36.81
CA LYS A 504 -56.29 0.31 37.00
C LYS A 504 -54.87 -0.23 37.14
N LEU A 505 -53.84 0.62 37.21
CA LEU A 505 -52.44 0.21 37.39
C LEU A 505 -51.82 1.01 38.54
N ASP A 506 -51.71 0.39 39.72
CA ASP A 506 -51.19 1.01 40.95
C ASP A 506 -49.71 1.43 40.87
N ASN A 507 -48.98 1.00 39.83
CA ASN A 507 -47.56 1.26 39.70
C ASN A 507 -47.22 2.17 38.50
N LYS A 508 -46.85 3.41 38.83
CA LYS A 508 -46.53 4.50 37.90
C LYS A 508 -45.32 4.19 36.98
N GLU A 509 -44.38 3.38 37.44
CA GLU A 509 -43.22 2.91 36.67
C GLU A 509 -43.63 1.85 35.62
N LEU A 510 -44.54 0.95 35.99
CA LEU A 510 -45.06 -0.07 35.08
C LEU A 510 -45.88 0.54 33.94
N ALA A 511 -46.68 1.57 34.25
CA ALA A 511 -47.41 2.35 33.25
C ALA A 511 -46.48 3.08 32.27
N LYS A 512 -45.39 3.71 32.77
CA LYS A 512 -44.36 4.34 31.93
C LYS A 512 -43.64 3.32 31.02
N SER A 513 -43.35 2.13 31.54
CA SER A 513 -42.71 1.04 30.78
C SER A 513 -43.62 0.50 29.66
N MET A 514 -44.91 0.27 29.94
CA MET A 514 -45.90 -0.15 28.94
C MET A 514 -46.14 0.89 27.84
N ALA A 515 -46.14 2.18 28.20
CA ALA A 515 -46.25 3.30 27.27
C ALA A 515 -45.06 3.34 26.30
N TYR A 516 -43.83 3.19 26.82
CA TYR A 516 -42.61 3.11 26.03
C TYR A 516 -42.62 1.91 25.06
N ASN A 517 -43.08 0.75 25.53
CA ASN A 517 -43.12 -0.47 24.72
C ASN A 517 -44.17 -0.37 23.59
N ARG A 518 -45.31 0.26 23.83
CA ARG A 518 -46.30 0.57 22.78
C ARG A 518 -45.77 1.60 21.77
N PHE A 519 -45.05 2.62 22.23
CA PHE A 519 -44.45 3.64 21.36
C PHE A 519 -43.38 3.03 20.45
N ALA A 520 -42.51 2.17 20.99
CA ALA A 520 -41.53 1.42 20.21
C ALA A 520 -42.19 0.51 19.16
N ASN A 521 -43.26 -0.22 19.54
CA ASN A 521 -44.01 -1.07 18.61
C ASN A 521 -44.80 -0.27 17.55
N TYR A 522 -45.28 0.93 17.88
CA TYR A 522 -45.93 1.85 16.95
C TYR A 522 -44.94 2.38 15.90
N ILE A 523 -43.73 2.75 16.32
CA ILE A 523 -42.64 3.13 15.40
C ILE A 523 -42.28 1.94 14.50
N LEU A 524 -42.16 0.74 15.08
CA LEU A 524 -41.83 -0.48 14.32
C LEU A 524 -42.90 -0.87 13.29
N ARG A 525 -44.18 -0.63 13.56
CA ARG A 525 -45.30 -0.92 12.63
C ARG A 525 -45.45 0.11 11.51
N ASN A 526 -45.07 1.37 11.72
CA ASN A 526 -45.31 2.47 10.77
C ASN A 526 -44.06 2.90 9.97
N LEU A 527 -42.90 2.26 10.17
CA LEU A 527 -41.66 2.48 9.39
C LEU A 527 -41.81 2.29 7.86
N LYS A 528 -42.88 1.65 7.40
CA LYS A 528 -43.14 1.47 5.96
C LYS A 528 -43.90 2.63 5.31
N THR A 529 -44.59 3.47 6.07
CA THR A 529 -45.53 4.48 5.53
C THR A 529 -45.23 5.93 5.93
N LEU A 530 -44.17 6.19 6.69
CA LEU A 530 -43.71 7.56 6.97
C LEU A 530 -43.00 8.15 5.73
N ASP A 531 -43.36 9.38 5.36
CA ASP A 531 -42.68 10.13 4.30
C ASP A 531 -41.39 10.75 4.85
N TYR A 532 -40.25 10.38 4.25
CA TYR A 532 -38.90 10.64 4.76
C TYR A 532 -38.19 11.83 4.08
N ASN A 533 -38.90 12.60 3.25
CA ASN A 533 -38.31 13.59 2.34
C ASN A 533 -37.69 14.86 2.98
N GLY A 534 -37.48 14.90 4.30
CA GLY A 534 -36.94 16.09 4.98
C GLY A 534 -35.84 15.85 6.02
N SER A 535 -35.33 14.64 6.20
CA SER A 535 -34.29 14.35 7.22
C SER A 535 -33.11 13.57 6.65
N ASN A 536 -32.00 14.29 6.41
CA ASN A 536 -30.76 13.72 5.87
C ASN A 536 -30.15 12.63 6.78
N LEU A 537 -30.36 12.71 8.10
CA LEU A 537 -29.85 11.74 9.08
C LEU A 537 -30.53 10.37 9.02
N LEU A 538 -31.76 10.27 8.48
CA LEU A 538 -32.51 9.02 8.41
C LEU A 538 -32.44 8.35 7.03
N GLN A 539 -31.98 9.07 6.00
CA GLN A 539 -31.67 8.48 4.70
C GLN A 539 -30.38 7.64 4.75
N GLU A 540 -29.40 8.03 5.57
CA GLU A 540 -28.09 7.35 5.65
C GLU A 540 -28.13 6.02 6.43
N ALA A 541 -29.02 5.85 7.41
CA ALA A 541 -29.00 4.68 8.28
C ALA A 541 -29.62 3.41 7.66
N GLY A 542 -30.32 3.50 6.52
CA GLY A 542 -31.05 2.37 5.95
C GLY A 542 -32.17 1.84 6.86
N LYS A 543 -33.36 1.57 6.30
CA LYS A 543 -34.50 1.06 7.10
C LYS A 543 -34.14 -0.19 7.93
N ASP A 544 -33.20 -1.00 7.44
CA ASP A 544 -32.80 -2.27 8.06
C ASP A 544 -31.80 -2.11 9.21
N GLU A 545 -30.90 -1.13 9.19
CA GLU A 545 -29.90 -0.95 10.25
C GLU A 545 -30.51 -0.24 11.47
N LEU A 546 -31.39 0.73 11.22
CA LEU A 546 -32.21 1.36 12.26
C LEU A 546 -33.18 0.36 12.90
N TYR A 547 -33.83 -0.50 12.09
CA TYR A 547 -34.67 -1.59 12.59
C TYR A 547 -33.88 -2.58 13.44
N LYS A 548 -32.70 -3.04 12.97
CA LYS A 548 -31.83 -3.95 13.71
C LYS A 548 -31.33 -3.34 15.02
N THR A 549 -31.01 -2.04 15.03
CA THR A 549 -30.50 -1.34 16.21
C THR A 549 -31.58 -1.14 17.25
N ILE A 550 -32.79 -0.73 16.84
CA ILE A 550 -33.94 -0.58 17.74
C ILE A 550 -34.35 -1.95 18.30
N LYS A 551 -34.42 -2.99 17.46
CA LYS A 551 -34.74 -4.36 17.88
C LYS A 551 -33.71 -4.92 18.86
N LYS A 552 -32.42 -4.73 18.58
CA LYS A 552 -31.31 -5.14 19.45
C LYS A 552 -31.32 -4.45 20.81
N GLU A 553 -31.76 -3.20 20.87
CA GLU A 553 -31.80 -2.43 22.12
C GLU A 553 -33.06 -2.72 22.95
N VAL A 554 -34.18 -3.08 22.31
CA VAL A 554 -35.37 -3.67 22.94
C VAL A 554 -35.06 -5.06 23.50
N ASP A 555 -34.39 -5.91 22.72
CA ASP A 555 -34.00 -7.26 23.12
C ASP A 555 -32.96 -7.25 24.26
N LYS A 556 -32.03 -6.28 24.27
CA LYS A 556 -30.99 -6.12 25.31
C LYS A 556 -31.53 -5.72 26.69
N ARG A 557 -32.64 -5.00 26.74
CA ARG A 557 -33.22 -4.45 27.98
C ARG A 557 -34.39 -5.27 28.49
N SER A 558 -34.48 -6.51 28.01
CA SER A 558 -35.48 -7.46 28.40
C SER A 558 -35.01 -8.36 29.58
N ILE A 559 -35.53 -8.15 30.79
CA ILE A 559 -35.40 -9.11 31.92
C ILE A 559 -36.59 -10.08 31.92
N LYS A 560 -36.37 -11.40 31.84
CA LYS A 560 -37.43 -12.41 32.08
C LYS A 560 -37.93 -12.37 33.53
N VAL A 561 -39.23 -12.24 33.72
CA VAL A 561 -39.95 -12.34 35.00
C VAL A 561 -40.92 -13.51 34.89
N ASN A 562 -40.84 -14.46 35.83
CA ASN A 562 -41.86 -15.49 36.00
C ASN A 562 -43.01 -14.90 36.81
N ILE A 563 -44.22 -14.94 36.26
CA ILE A 563 -45.44 -14.52 36.94
C ILE A 563 -46.23 -15.77 37.31
N ASP A 564 -46.35 -16.07 38.59
CA ASP A 564 -47.30 -17.06 39.10
C ASP A 564 -48.70 -16.43 39.14
N ILE A 565 -49.63 -17.01 38.39
CA ILE A 565 -51.03 -16.56 38.33
C ILE A 565 -51.90 -17.57 39.05
N ASP A 566 -52.60 -17.14 40.10
CA ASP A 566 -53.68 -17.93 40.70
C ASP A 566 -54.93 -17.90 39.79
N LEU A 567 -55.27 -19.04 39.20
CA LEU A 567 -56.38 -19.23 38.28
C LEU A 567 -57.74 -19.40 38.98
N SER A 568 -57.76 -19.43 40.32
CA SER A 568 -59.00 -19.56 41.10
C SER A 568 -60.01 -18.45 40.83
N THR A 569 -59.55 -17.26 40.42
CA THR A 569 -60.37 -16.08 40.11
C THR A 569 -60.96 -16.05 38.70
N TYR A 570 -60.60 -16.99 37.80
CA TYR A 570 -61.00 -16.97 36.38
C TYR A 570 -61.76 -18.21 35.90
N LYS A 571 -62.49 -18.88 36.78
CA LYS A 571 -63.50 -19.86 36.32
C LYS A 571 -64.55 -19.13 35.47
N ASN A 572 -64.66 -19.55 34.21
CA ASN A 572 -65.73 -19.24 33.24
C ASN A 572 -65.72 -17.87 32.53
N LYS A 573 -64.57 -17.33 32.12
CA LYS A 573 -64.54 -16.27 31.09
C LYS A 573 -63.66 -16.64 29.89
N LYS A 574 -64.26 -16.66 28.70
CA LYS A 574 -63.57 -16.75 27.41
C LYS A 574 -62.98 -15.37 27.09
N MET A 575 -61.66 -15.25 26.98
CA MET A 575 -61.01 -14.06 26.45
C MET A 575 -60.66 -14.26 24.97
N VAL A 576 -61.00 -13.29 24.13
CA VAL A 576 -60.48 -13.15 22.75
C VAL A 576 -59.66 -11.87 22.72
N ALA A 577 -58.37 -11.98 22.40
CA ALA A 577 -57.48 -10.83 22.22
C ALA A 577 -57.30 -10.55 20.72
N PRO A 578 -57.57 -9.32 20.23
CA PRO A 578 -57.28 -8.96 18.86
C PRO A 578 -55.79 -8.61 18.71
N SER A 579 -55.05 -9.45 17.99
CA SER A 579 -53.69 -9.19 17.43
C SER A 579 -52.54 -8.97 18.43
N LEU A 580 -52.27 -9.97 19.27
CA LEU A 580 -50.93 -10.33 19.72
C LEU A 580 -50.54 -11.63 19.02
N GLY A 581 -49.29 -11.72 18.55
CA GLY A 581 -48.72 -12.99 18.09
C GLY A 581 -48.86 -14.05 19.20
N THR A 582 -49.28 -15.23 18.79
CA THR A 582 -49.56 -16.44 19.57
C THR A 582 -48.55 -16.74 20.68
N ALA A 583 -49.05 -16.81 21.92
CA ALA A 583 -48.62 -17.85 22.86
C ALA A 583 -49.49 -19.08 22.57
N VAL A 584 -48.88 -20.22 22.25
CA VAL A 584 -49.59 -21.50 22.21
C VAL A 584 -49.44 -22.12 23.59
N ILE A 585 -50.55 -22.20 24.32
CA ILE A 585 -50.68 -23.09 25.46
C ILE A 585 -50.98 -24.47 24.86
N ASP A 586 -50.02 -25.39 24.91
CA ASP A 586 -50.26 -26.79 24.57
C ASP A 586 -50.75 -27.52 25.82
N THR A 587 -52.02 -27.94 25.81
CA THR A 587 -52.66 -28.67 26.90
C THR A 587 -52.68 -30.19 26.70
N ASN A 588 -51.92 -30.76 25.75
CA ASN A 588 -52.08 -32.17 25.34
C ASN A 588 -50.90 -33.13 25.61
N GLN A 589 -49.95 -32.79 26.48
CA GLN A 589 -49.11 -33.79 27.15
C GLN A 589 -49.17 -33.59 28.66
N GLY A 590 -50.02 -34.39 29.28
CA GLY A 590 -50.29 -34.34 30.71
C GLY A 590 -49.07 -34.73 31.53
N SER A 591 -48.65 -33.82 32.41
CA SER A 591 -48.68 -34.03 33.86
C SER A 591 -48.04 -32.82 34.53
N ILE A 592 -48.85 -32.01 35.23
CA ILE A 592 -48.59 -31.57 36.62
C ILE A 592 -49.97 -31.28 37.21
N SER A 593 -50.43 -32.25 37.97
CA SER A 593 -51.39 -32.08 39.05
C SER A 593 -50.68 -31.39 40.23
N SER A 594 -51.21 -30.27 40.71
CA SER A 594 -51.24 -29.99 42.15
C SER A 594 -52.36 -28.99 42.46
N GLU A 595 -53.06 -29.22 43.56
CA GLU A 595 -54.41 -28.74 43.87
C GLU A 595 -54.53 -27.24 44.21
N ASN A 596 -53.53 -26.41 43.90
CA ASN A 596 -53.48 -25.00 44.33
C ASN A 596 -53.52 -23.96 43.19
N GLY A 597 -53.81 -24.35 41.95
CA GLY A 597 -54.29 -23.41 40.93
C GLY A 597 -53.32 -22.35 40.40
N THR A 598 -52.00 -22.53 40.46
CA THR A 598 -51.05 -21.59 39.82
C THR A 598 -50.59 -22.01 38.43
N GLY A 599 -50.40 -21.04 37.53
CA GLY A 599 -49.69 -21.20 36.25
C GLY A 599 -48.66 -20.10 36.01
N VAL A 600 -47.50 -20.43 35.43
CA VAL A 600 -46.39 -19.49 35.17
C VAL A 600 -46.49 -18.90 33.75
N ILE A 601 -46.46 -17.58 33.62
CA ILE A 601 -46.20 -16.89 32.33
C ILE A 601 -44.90 -16.07 32.45
N GLU A 602 -43.96 -16.25 31.50
CA GLU A 602 -42.77 -15.40 31.38
C GLU A 602 -43.13 -14.05 30.72
N GLY A 603 -42.91 -12.94 31.41
CA GLY A 603 -43.06 -11.56 30.91
C GLY A 603 -41.90 -10.67 31.36
N VAL A 604 -41.65 -9.52 30.71
CA VAL A 604 -40.37 -8.79 30.87
C VAL A 604 -40.54 -7.30 31.23
N ALA A 605 -39.88 -6.81 32.30
CA ALA A 605 -39.83 -5.38 32.69
C ALA A 605 -38.49 -4.93 33.36
N PRO A 606 -37.99 -3.68 33.16
CA PRO A 606 -36.75 -3.16 33.77
C PRO A 606 -36.93 -2.36 35.09
N VAL A 607 -35.82 -2.14 35.83
CA VAL A 607 -35.72 -1.55 37.20
C VAL A 607 -35.10 -0.13 37.21
N PRO A 608 -35.53 0.83 38.08
CA PRO A 608 -34.95 2.18 38.15
C PRO A 608 -33.78 2.31 39.17
N VAL A 609 -32.89 3.29 38.97
CA VAL A 609 -31.79 3.64 39.92
C VAL A 609 -31.90 5.12 40.32
N PHE A 610 -31.76 5.37 41.63
CA PHE A 610 -31.91 6.68 42.31
C PHE A 610 -30.75 7.66 42.04
N MET A 611 -31.06 8.96 41.95
CA MET A 611 -30.10 10.07 41.96
C MET A 611 -29.91 10.61 43.39
N ASN A 612 -28.67 10.92 43.77
CA ASN A 612 -28.35 11.74 44.94
C ASN A 612 -28.10 13.20 44.53
N GLU A 613 -28.50 14.10 45.42
CA GLU A 613 -28.77 15.52 45.24
C GLU A 613 -27.54 16.46 45.28
N ASN A 614 -27.70 17.58 44.56
CA ASN A 614 -27.23 18.96 44.78
C ASN A 614 -25.72 19.33 44.77
N LEU A 615 -25.39 20.30 43.90
CA LEU A 615 -24.64 21.53 44.23
C LEU A 615 -24.78 22.57 43.09
N ASP A 616 -25.33 23.74 43.43
CA ASP A 616 -25.52 24.93 42.59
C ASP A 616 -24.21 25.59 42.15
N ILE A 617 -24.18 26.15 40.93
CA ILE A 617 -23.22 27.18 40.50
C ILE A 617 -23.96 28.20 39.61
N ASP A 618 -23.84 29.47 39.97
CA ASP A 618 -24.44 30.66 39.35
C ASP A 618 -24.01 30.91 37.88
N PRO A 619 -24.80 31.67 37.10
CA PRO A 619 -24.50 31.98 35.70
C PRO A 619 -23.41 33.04 35.57
N VAL A 620 -22.42 32.79 34.71
CA VAL A 620 -21.42 33.79 34.28
C VAL A 620 -21.82 34.37 32.93
N GLU A 621 -21.89 35.70 32.87
CA GLU A 621 -22.18 36.54 31.71
C GLU A 621 -21.24 36.28 30.52
N GLU A 622 -21.80 36.30 29.30
CA GLU A 622 -21.05 36.29 28.05
C GLU A 622 -20.32 37.63 27.84
N PRO A 623 -19.03 37.64 27.46
CA PRO A 623 -18.40 38.88 27.01
C PRO A 623 -18.84 39.22 25.59
N GLU A 624 -19.24 40.47 25.38
CA GLU A 624 -19.61 41.06 24.09
C GLU A 624 -18.50 40.97 23.02
N PRO A 625 -18.87 40.93 21.73
CA PRO A 625 -17.93 40.84 20.63
C PRO A 625 -17.08 42.11 20.50
N VAL A 626 -15.76 41.95 20.54
CA VAL A 626 -14.79 43.03 20.28
C VAL A 626 -14.86 43.43 18.81
N GLN A 627 -15.15 44.72 18.58
CA GLN A 627 -15.12 45.37 17.27
C GLN A 627 -13.70 45.39 16.68
N LEU A 628 -13.60 45.05 15.40
CA LEU A 628 -12.38 45.18 14.58
C LEU A 628 -12.02 46.65 14.40
N ASN A 629 -10.96 47.10 15.06
CA ASN A 629 -10.34 48.40 14.77
C ASN A 629 -9.18 48.25 13.78
N GLU A 630 -9.06 49.29 12.95
CA GLU A 630 -8.33 49.40 11.70
C GLU A 630 -6.81 49.21 11.82
N ALA A 631 -6.24 48.76 10.70
CA ALA A 631 -4.83 48.50 10.49
C ALA A 631 -3.96 49.76 10.70
N ALA A 632 -3.09 49.73 11.72
CA ALA A 632 -1.95 50.63 11.80
C ALA A 632 -0.71 49.98 11.13
N ASN A 633 -0.31 50.58 10.01
CA ASN A 633 0.95 50.36 9.31
C ASN A 633 2.15 50.45 10.27
N VAL A 634 2.97 49.40 10.34
CA VAL A 634 4.38 49.52 10.72
C VAL A 634 5.22 48.63 9.79
N GLU A 635 5.80 49.28 8.77
CA GLU A 635 6.92 48.74 8.01
C GLU A 635 8.13 48.57 8.93
N ASN A 636 8.58 47.33 9.11
CA ASN A 636 10.00 47.00 9.37
C ASN A 636 10.24 45.52 9.08
N LYS A 637 10.52 45.20 7.82
CA LYS A 637 11.08 43.90 7.42
C LYS A 637 12.61 43.97 7.55
N PRO A 638 13.27 43.02 8.23
CA PRO A 638 14.72 42.87 8.11
C PRO A 638 15.04 42.35 6.70
N GLU A 639 15.77 43.14 5.90
CA GLU A 639 16.31 42.69 4.62
C GLU A 639 17.31 41.55 4.83
N VAL A 640 16.86 40.31 4.67
CA VAL A 640 17.77 39.19 4.42
C VAL A 640 18.20 39.30 2.95
N LYS A 641 19.38 39.86 2.70
CA LYS A 641 20.01 39.82 1.37
C LYS A 641 20.33 38.37 1.01
N SER A 642 19.38 37.70 0.38
CA SER A 642 19.61 36.39 -0.25
C SER A 642 20.70 36.54 -1.31
N VAL A 643 21.79 35.79 -1.14
CA VAL A 643 22.85 35.72 -2.15
C VAL A 643 22.25 35.02 -3.37
N LYS A 644 22.05 35.75 -4.47
CA LYS A 644 21.62 35.15 -5.74
C LYS A 644 22.69 34.14 -6.16
N PRO A 645 22.33 32.85 -6.38
CA PRO A 645 23.29 31.85 -6.81
C PRO A 645 23.92 32.29 -8.14
N LYS A 646 25.25 32.27 -8.23
CA LYS A 646 25.96 32.48 -9.50
C LYS A 646 25.62 31.31 -10.43
N VAL A 647 24.84 31.57 -11.46
CA VAL A 647 24.43 30.56 -12.44
C VAL A 647 25.53 30.44 -13.50
N ASN A 648 26.59 29.68 -13.19
CA ASN A 648 27.64 29.32 -14.15
C ASN A 648 27.50 27.85 -14.61
N ASN A 649 26.28 27.31 -14.61
CA ASN A 649 26.00 25.92 -14.96
C ASN A 649 25.05 25.87 -16.15
N SER A 650 25.48 25.22 -17.24
CA SER A 650 24.72 25.08 -18.49
C SER A 650 23.36 24.36 -18.34
N TYR A 651 23.19 23.57 -17.27
CA TYR A 651 21.93 22.87 -16.95
C TYR A 651 20.93 23.76 -16.19
N VAL A 652 21.34 24.93 -15.71
CA VAL A 652 20.49 25.82 -14.90
C VAL A 652 20.17 27.07 -15.71
N LYS A 653 18.97 27.13 -16.29
CA LYS A 653 18.49 28.31 -17.01
C LYS A 653 17.67 29.18 -16.03
N GLY A 654 18.04 30.46 -15.89
CA GLY A 654 17.28 31.40 -15.05
C GLY A 654 15.89 31.66 -15.64
N LEU A 655 14.85 31.73 -14.80
CA LEU A 655 13.45 31.84 -15.27
C LEU A 655 13.21 33.05 -16.19
N LYS A 656 13.91 34.17 -16.00
CA LYS A 656 13.84 35.33 -16.92
C LYS A 656 14.35 35.00 -18.33
N ASN A 657 15.40 34.20 -18.44
CA ASN A 657 15.96 33.77 -19.72
C ASN A 657 15.05 32.71 -20.37
N VAL A 658 14.50 31.78 -19.58
CA VAL A 658 13.51 30.79 -20.06
C VAL A 658 12.26 31.49 -20.57
N LYS A 659 11.77 32.52 -19.87
CA LYS A 659 10.62 33.32 -20.31
C LYS A 659 10.88 34.07 -21.61
N LYS A 660 12.07 34.65 -21.79
CA LYS A 660 12.48 35.26 -23.08
C LYS A 660 12.50 34.24 -24.23
N THR A 661 12.93 33.00 -23.98
CA THR A 661 12.86 31.93 -24.99
C THR A 661 11.41 31.50 -25.27
N ALA A 662 10.52 31.58 -24.27
CA ALA A 662 9.10 31.24 -24.39
C ALA A 662 8.24 32.31 -25.08
N GLU A 663 8.74 33.54 -25.27
CA GLU A 663 8.01 34.62 -25.96
C GLU A 663 7.78 34.34 -27.46
N ASN A 664 8.48 33.35 -28.04
CA ASN A 664 8.37 32.94 -29.45
C ASN A 664 7.83 31.51 -29.63
N ILE A 665 7.00 30.99 -28.70
CA ILE A 665 6.43 29.64 -28.85
C ILE A 665 5.50 29.60 -30.07
N GLN A 666 5.87 28.77 -31.06
CA GLN A 666 5.03 28.47 -32.21
C GLN A 666 4.09 27.31 -31.89
N TYR A 667 2.94 27.26 -32.56
CA TYR A 667 1.96 26.18 -32.43
C TYR A 667 1.74 25.51 -33.78
N PHE A 668 1.36 24.24 -33.77
CA PHE A 668 0.88 23.60 -34.99
C PHE A 668 -0.49 24.17 -35.35
N SER A 669 -0.64 24.57 -36.61
CA SER A 669 -1.90 25.12 -37.14
C SER A 669 -2.80 23.99 -37.61
N LEU A 670 -3.36 23.24 -36.67
CA LEU A 670 -4.22 22.09 -36.94
C LEU A 670 -5.68 22.52 -37.12
N LYS A 671 -6.43 21.84 -38.00
CA LYS A 671 -7.82 22.15 -38.34
C LYS A 671 -8.78 20.97 -38.08
N GLY A 672 -10.05 21.28 -37.91
CA GLY A 672 -11.14 20.30 -37.77
C GLY A 672 -11.39 19.81 -36.34
N ASP A 673 -12.44 19.00 -36.18
CA ASP A 673 -12.91 18.53 -34.87
C ASP A 673 -11.85 17.73 -34.09
N PHE A 674 -11.03 16.94 -34.81
CA PHE A 674 -9.95 16.18 -34.18
C PHE A 674 -8.87 17.13 -33.61
N ALA A 675 -8.60 18.25 -34.28
CA ALA A 675 -7.65 19.24 -33.80
C ALA A 675 -8.14 19.92 -32.52
N GLU A 676 -9.43 20.27 -32.45
CA GLU A 676 -10.02 20.83 -31.23
C GLU A 676 -10.06 19.79 -30.09
N PHE A 677 -10.25 18.49 -30.38
CA PHE A 677 -10.10 17.41 -29.39
C PHE A 677 -8.67 17.34 -28.80
N LEU A 678 -7.65 17.45 -29.65
CA LEU A 678 -6.24 17.45 -29.23
C LEU A 678 -5.79 18.77 -28.58
N GLY A 679 -6.46 19.88 -28.88
CA GLY A 679 -6.12 21.20 -28.35
C GLY A 679 -4.91 21.84 -29.05
N ARG A 680 -4.37 22.89 -28.43
CA ARG A 680 -3.34 23.76 -29.04
C ARG A 680 -1.94 23.19 -28.87
N ILE A 681 -1.56 22.27 -29.75
CA ILE A 681 -0.25 21.60 -29.70
C ILE A 681 0.89 22.58 -30.02
N GLU A 682 1.83 22.73 -29.09
CA GLU A 682 3.02 23.56 -29.26
C GLU A 682 4.08 22.89 -30.16
N LYS A 683 4.81 23.68 -30.94
CA LYS A 683 6.05 23.28 -31.59
C LYS A 683 7.20 23.47 -30.59
N LYS A 684 7.56 22.40 -29.89
CA LYS A 684 8.59 22.46 -28.87
C LYS A 684 9.97 22.79 -29.50
N PRO A 685 10.72 23.73 -28.91
CA PRO A 685 12.06 24.06 -29.40
C PRO A 685 13.09 22.96 -29.07
N GLU A 686 12.85 22.19 -28.00
CA GLU A 686 13.64 21.04 -27.59
C GLU A 686 12.65 19.88 -27.34
N HIS A 687 12.94 18.71 -27.89
CA HIS A 687 12.17 17.47 -27.87
C HIS A 687 10.85 17.53 -28.64
N SER A 688 10.18 16.39 -28.81
CA SER A 688 8.91 16.28 -29.53
C SER A 688 7.69 16.21 -28.60
N VAL A 689 6.51 16.46 -29.18
CA VAL A 689 5.22 16.16 -28.56
C VAL A 689 4.90 14.69 -28.77
N VAL A 690 4.52 13.99 -27.71
CA VAL A 690 4.13 12.57 -27.81
C VAL A 690 2.63 12.40 -27.51
N ILE A 691 1.93 11.75 -28.44
CA ILE A 691 0.55 11.28 -28.33
C ILE A 691 0.58 9.76 -28.22
N THR A 692 0.11 9.22 -27.10
CA THR A 692 -0.02 7.76 -26.91
C THR A 692 -1.47 7.35 -27.03
N LEU A 693 -1.73 6.24 -27.72
CA LEU A 693 -3.07 5.68 -27.88
C LEU A 693 -3.13 4.26 -27.30
N ASP A 694 -4.04 4.08 -26.35
CA ASP A 694 -4.30 2.79 -25.70
C ASP A 694 -5.76 2.39 -25.87
N ALA A 695 -6.01 1.14 -26.28
CA ALA A 695 -7.35 0.59 -26.33
C ALA A 695 -7.36 -0.96 -26.32
N PRO A 696 -8.50 -1.59 -25.99
CA PRO A 696 -8.70 -3.02 -26.21
C PRO A 696 -8.51 -3.46 -27.68
N PRO A 697 -8.21 -4.74 -27.96
CA PRO A 697 -8.24 -5.28 -29.33
C PRO A 697 -9.60 -5.02 -30.00
N GLY A 698 -9.60 -4.63 -31.28
CA GLY A 698 -10.83 -4.36 -32.02
C GLY A 698 -11.50 -2.99 -31.75
N ALA A 699 -11.04 -2.22 -30.76
CA ALA A 699 -11.63 -0.93 -30.37
C ALA A 699 -11.31 0.25 -31.32
N GLY A 700 -10.86 -0.01 -32.56
CA GLY A 700 -10.67 1.06 -33.55
C GLY A 700 -9.37 1.88 -33.46
N LYS A 701 -8.35 1.44 -32.71
CA LYS A 701 -7.06 2.17 -32.55
C LYS A 701 -6.44 2.64 -33.86
N THR A 702 -6.26 1.71 -34.80
CA THR A 702 -5.65 2.02 -36.10
C THR A 702 -6.53 2.98 -36.89
N ARG A 703 -7.87 2.92 -36.77
CA ARG A 703 -8.80 3.87 -37.42
C ARG A 703 -8.58 5.29 -36.91
N SER A 704 -8.41 5.45 -35.60
CA SER A 704 -8.09 6.75 -35.00
C SER A 704 -6.75 7.30 -35.49
N VAL A 705 -5.75 6.45 -35.73
CA VAL A 705 -4.46 6.90 -36.30
C VAL A 705 -4.64 7.39 -37.74
N PHE A 706 -5.40 6.70 -38.57
CA PHE A 706 -5.71 7.18 -39.93
C PHE A 706 -6.41 8.55 -39.92
N GLN A 707 -7.38 8.74 -39.03
CA GLN A 707 -8.08 10.03 -38.88
C GLN A 707 -7.14 11.15 -38.41
N MET A 708 -6.20 10.85 -37.50
CA MET A 708 -5.16 11.82 -37.09
C MET A 708 -4.24 12.18 -38.27
N LEU A 709 -3.79 11.17 -39.03
CA LEU A 709 -2.91 11.38 -40.19
C LEU A 709 -3.60 12.25 -41.25
N ASP A 710 -4.88 12.00 -41.53
CA ASP A 710 -5.66 12.82 -42.45
C ASP A 710 -5.77 14.28 -41.98
N MET A 711 -6.07 14.50 -40.68
CA MET A 711 -6.09 15.84 -40.09
C MET A 711 -4.72 16.55 -40.19
N PHE A 712 -3.63 15.84 -39.95
CA PHE A 712 -2.28 16.41 -40.07
C PHE A 712 -1.94 16.78 -41.51
N ALA A 713 -2.28 15.91 -42.47
CA ALA A 713 -2.11 16.15 -43.90
C ALA A 713 -2.97 17.32 -44.41
N ASP A 714 -4.23 17.42 -44.01
CA ASP A 714 -5.12 18.57 -44.31
C ASP A 714 -4.57 19.89 -43.73
N SER A 715 -3.79 19.79 -42.65
CA SER A 715 -3.07 20.90 -42.03
C SER A 715 -1.71 21.20 -42.70
N GLY A 716 -1.36 20.48 -43.77
CA GLY A 716 -0.14 20.66 -44.57
C GLY A 716 1.12 20.03 -43.97
N LEU A 717 0.98 19.07 -43.04
CA LEU A 717 2.11 18.43 -42.37
C LEU A 717 2.45 17.09 -43.04
N ASN A 718 3.75 16.88 -43.29
CA ASN A 718 4.22 15.61 -43.84
C ASN A 718 4.31 14.56 -42.74
N SER A 719 3.65 13.43 -42.96
CA SER A 719 3.54 12.35 -41.99
C SER A 719 4.19 11.07 -42.52
N VAL A 720 4.78 10.30 -41.60
CA VAL A 720 5.20 8.92 -41.87
C VAL A 720 4.53 7.97 -40.88
N PHE A 721 3.93 6.90 -41.39
CA PHE A 721 3.28 5.86 -40.61
C PHE A 721 4.03 4.53 -40.69
N ALA A 722 4.78 4.20 -39.64
CA ALA A 722 5.36 2.88 -39.44
C ALA A 722 4.28 1.89 -38.98
N SER A 723 3.62 1.25 -39.95
CA SER A 723 2.58 0.25 -39.72
C SER A 723 3.19 -1.15 -39.70
N LEU A 724 3.72 -1.49 -38.52
CA LEU A 724 4.50 -2.72 -38.31
C LEU A 724 3.61 -3.89 -37.92
N GLU A 725 2.42 -3.64 -37.36
CA GLU A 725 1.42 -4.68 -37.04
C GLU A 725 0.60 -5.11 -38.25
N GLU A 726 0.27 -4.18 -39.14
CA GLU A 726 -0.50 -4.42 -40.35
C GLU A 726 0.24 -3.82 -41.54
N HIS A 727 0.86 -4.68 -42.35
CA HIS A 727 1.73 -4.22 -43.42
C HIS A 727 0.97 -3.32 -44.42
N PRO A 728 1.54 -2.17 -44.86
CA PRO A 728 0.86 -1.19 -45.72
C PRO A 728 0.34 -1.76 -47.05
N VAL A 729 1.01 -2.77 -47.61
CA VAL A 729 0.58 -3.43 -48.85
C VAL A 729 -0.65 -4.33 -48.69
N SER A 730 -1.14 -4.53 -47.46
CA SER A 730 -2.28 -5.40 -47.21
C SER A 730 -3.60 -4.74 -47.62
N LYS A 731 -4.53 -5.53 -48.16
CA LYS A 731 -5.89 -5.06 -48.52
C LYS A 731 -6.65 -4.51 -47.32
N LEU A 732 -6.33 -4.96 -46.10
CA LEU A 732 -6.95 -4.48 -44.87
C LEU A 732 -6.48 -3.06 -44.53
N PHE A 733 -5.19 -2.76 -44.76
CA PHE A 733 -4.62 -1.43 -44.58
C PHE A 733 -5.18 -0.45 -45.61
N THR A 734 -5.11 -0.81 -46.90
CA THR A 734 -5.57 0.08 -47.98
C THR A 734 -7.05 0.43 -47.82
N LYS A 735 -7.90 -0.54 -47.47
CA LYS A 735 -9.33 -0.29 -47.22
C LYS A 735 -9.56 0.72 -46.08
N LYS A 736 -8.70 0.78 -45.07
CA LYS A 736 -8.80 1.77 -43.99
C LYS A 736 -8.31 3.14 -44.44
N ALA A 737 -7.23 3.18 -45.23
CA ALA A 737 -6.77 4.41 -45.86
C ALA A 737 -7.90 5.02 -46.71
N ASP A 738 -8.49 4.23 -47.63
CA ASP A 738 -9.62 4.64 -48.48
C ASP A 738 -10.84 5.16 -47.69
N MET A 739 -11.03 4.69 -46.45
CA MET A 739 -12.16 5.07 -45.60
C MET A 739 -11.95 6.38 -44.84
N TYR A 740 -10.71 6.72 -44.50
CA TYR A 740 -10.41 7.75 -43.50
C TYR A 740 -9.41 8.80 -43.97
N ILE A 741 -8.68 8.55 -45.05
CA ILE A 741 -7.79 9.53 -45.68
C ILE A 741 -8.52 10.11 -46.89
N ASN A 742 -8.56 11.43 -46.98
CA ASN A 742 -9.01 12.12 -48.17
C ASN A 742 -7.99 11.88 -49.31
N PRO A 743 -8.41 11.50 -50.53
CA PRO A 743 -7.48 11.30 -51.65
C PRO A 743 -6.52 12.47 -51.90
N SER A 744 -6.92 13.72 -51.62
CA SER A 744 -6.03 14.90 -51.76
C SER A 744 -4.89 14.95 -50.72
N ASN A 745 -4.99 14.17 -49.65
CA ASN A 745 -4.07 14.15 -48.52
C ASN A 745 -3.06 13.00 -48.60
N GLU A 746 -3.24 12.05 -49.54
CA GLU A 746 -2.40 10.86 -49.67
C GLU A 746 -0.91 11.20 -49.90
N ASP A 747 -0.62 12.22 -50.70
CA ASP A 747 0.75 12.66 -51.01
C ASP A 747 1.53 13.15 -49.78
N TYR A 748 0.84 13.50 -48.69
CA TYR A 748 1.45 13.95 -47.44
C TYR A 748 1.70 12.80 -46.45
N ILE A 749 1.22 11.58 -46.73
CA ILE A 749 1.24 10.45 -45.79
C ILE A 749 2.06 9.30 -46.39
N HIS A 750 3.27 9.12 -45.88
CA HIS A 750 4.16 8.02 -46.26
C HIS A 750 4.06 6.85 -45.28
N THR A 751 4.48 5.66 -45.68
CA THR A 751 4.39 4.46 -44.83
C THR A 751 5.71 3.69 -44.75
N ILE A 752 5.94 3.02 -43.62
CA ILE A 752 7.02 2.07 -43.40
C ILE A 752 6.39 0.73 -43.02
N GLY A 753 6.55 -0.28 -43.88
CA GLY A 753 6.06 -1.65 -43.63
C GLY A 753 7.09 -2.54 -42.94
N ASP A 754 8.36 -2.39 -43.32
CA ASP A 754 9.49 -3.10 -42.76
C ASP A 754 10.49 -2.14 -42.12
N LEU A 755 11.01 -2.50 -40.95
CA LEU A 755 12.05 -1.71 -40.29
C LEU A 755 13.39 -1.85 -41.03
N PRO A 756 14.14 -0.75 -41.23
CA PRO A 756 15.46 -0.84 -41.83
C PRO A 756 16.44 -1.66 -40.96
N PRO A 757 17.59 -2.10 -41.50
CA PRO A 757 18.54 -2.93 -40.77
C PRO A 757 19.05 -2.30 -39.46
N THR A 758 19.15 -0.97 -39.40
CA THR A 758 19.67 -0.28 -38.22
C THR A 758 18.74 0.81 -37.70
N TYR A 759 18.79 1.01 -36.38
CA TYR A 759 18.04 2.10 -35.74
C TYR A 759 18.46 3.48 -36.25
N LYS A 760 19.73 3.65 -36.60
CA LYS A 760 20.25 4.92 -37.12
C LYS A 760 19.61 5.28 -38.47
N GLU A 761 19.44 4.29 -39.36
CA GLU A 761 18.72 4.47 -40.62
C GLU A 761 17.24 4.77 -40.37
N PHE A 762 16.61 4.06 -39.43
CA PHE A 762 15.23 4.35 -39.05
C PHE A 762 15.07 5.80 -38.57
N LEU A 763 15.97 6.28 -37.71
CA LEU A 763 15.95 7.65 -37.20
C LEU A 763 16.15 8.69 -38.33
N HIS A 764 17.09 8.41 -39.24
CA HIS A 764 17.36 9.28 -40.40
C HIS A 764 16.19 9.39 -41.37
N ILE A 765 15.39 8.32 -41.52
CA ILE A 765 14.17 8.37 -42.31
C ILE A 765 13.13 9.26 -41.62
N ILE A 766 12.82 8.97 -40.36
CA ILE A 766 11.69 9.61 -39.67
C ILE A 766 11.95 11.08 -39.27
N GLU A 767 13.22 11.51 -39.12
CA GLU A 767 13.56 12.91 -38.75
C GLU A 767 13.15 13.95 -39.81
N THR A 768 12.98 13.51 -41.05
CA THR A 768 12.59 14.36 -42.18
C THR A 768 11.11 14.75 -42.17
N TYR A 769 10.27 14.04 -41.40
CA TYR A 769 8.83 14.24 -41.33
C TYR A 769 8.42 15.15 -40.17
N ASP A 770 7.26 15.79 -40.27
CA ASP A 770 6.68 16.61 -39.20
C ASP A 770 5.97 15.74 -38.15
N VAL A 771 5.33 14.67 -38.62
CA VAL A 771 4.55 13.72 -37.81
C VAL A 771 5.06 12.29 -38.02
N ILE A 772 5.30 11.58 -36.92
CA ILE A 772 5.75 10.19 -36.90
C ILE A 772 4.70 9.34 -36.20
N ALA A 773 3.98 8.49 -36.93
CA ALA A 773 3.05 7.51 -36.38
C ALA A 773 3.68 6.11 -36.34
N ILE A 774 3.51 5.37 -35.23
CA ILE A 774 4.09 4.03 -35.04
C ILE A 774 3.04 3.05 -34.46
N ASP A 775 2.73 1.99 -35.21
CA ASP A 775 1.86 0.89 -34.78
C ASP A 775 2.62 -0.45 -34.92
N SER A 776 3.29 -0.97 -33.89
CA SER A 776 3.40 -0.49 -32.50
C SER A 776 4.86 -0.26 -32.09
N TRP A 777 5.10 0.61 -31.12
CA TRP A 777 6.46 0.87 -30.59
C TRP A 777 7.18 -0.41 -30.14
N ASN A 778 6.43 -1.41 -29.69
CA ASN A 778 6.98 -2.69 -29.25
C ASN A 778 7.78 -3.39 -30.35
N LYS A 779 7.34 -3.34 -31.61
CA LYS A 779 8.08 -3.94 -32.72
C LYS A 779 9.40 -3.22 -33.01
N VAL A 780 9.44 -1.90 -32.85
CA VAL A 780 10.68 -1.11 -32.96
C VAL A 780 11.64 -1.50 -31.84
N PHE A 781 11.15 -1.55 -30.60
CA PHE A 781 11.94 -1.92 -29.42
C PHE A 781 12.46 -3.38 -29.45
N GLU A 782 11.66 -4.32 -29.95
CA GLU A 782 12.05 -5.72 -30.09
C GLU A 782 13.10 -5.91 -31.20
N THR A 783 13.00 -5.13 -32.28
CA THR A 783 13.94 -5.18 -33.42
C THR A 783 15.29 -4.57 -33.05
N TYR A 784 15.29 -3.40 -32.41
CA TYR A 784 16.51 -2.69 -32.03
C TYR A 784 16.74 -2.80 -30.51
N LYS A 785 17.62 -3.71 -30.09
CA LYS A 785 17.90 -3.94 -28.66
C LYS A 785 18.57 -2.74 -28.00
N GLY A 786 18.12 -2.39 -26.80
CA GLY A 786 18.75 -1.35 -25.96
C GLY A 786 18.15 0.05 -26.13
N LEU A 787 17.09 0.20 -26.92
CA LEU A 787 16.39 1.48 -27.07
C LEU A 787 15.56 1.83 -25.83
N ASP A 788 15.47 3.14 -25.57
CA ASP A 788 14.58 3.74 -24.59
C ASP A 788 13.64 4.74 -25.30
N PHE A 789 12.33 4.66 -25.06
CA PHE A 789 11.34 5.47 -25.79
C PHE A 789 11.60 6.98 -25.68
N ASP A 790 11.90 7.45 -24.46
CA ASP A 790 12.09 8.88 -24.21
C ASP A 790 13.39 9.39 -24.84
N ASN A 791 14.52 8.72 -24.58
CA ASN A 791 15.82 9.18 -25.10
C ASN A 791 16.01 8.89 -26.59
N SER A 792 15.46 7.79 -27.11
CA SER A 792 15.69 7.38 -28.49
C SER A 792 14.70 8.05 -29.44
N LEU A 793 13.46 8.32 -29.02
CA LEU A 793 12.45 8.90 -29.91
C LEU A 793 12.10 10.35 -29.55
N ARG A 794 11.55 10.58 -28.35
CA ARG A 794 11.05 11.91 -27.95
C ARG A 794 12.15 12.97 -27.88
N LYS A 795 13.30 12.64 -27.30
CA LYS A 795 14.43 13.58 -27.12
C LYS A 795 15.39 13.61 -28.30
N ALA A 796 15.37 12.60 -29.16
CA ALA A 796 16.21 12.56 -30.35
C ALA A 796 15.64 13.40 -31.50
N LEU A 797 14.32 13.61 -31.50
CA LEU A 797 13.62 14.40 -32.50
C LEU A 797 13.08 15.66 -31.83
N ASP A 798 13.56 16.83 -32.24
CA ASP A 798 13.08 18.11 -31.72
C ASP A 798 11.92 18.65 -32.58
N GLY A 799 10.88 19.17 -31.94
CA GLY A 799 9.82 19.91 -32.61
C GLY A 799 8.86 19.09 -33.49
N LYS A 800 8.83 17.76 -33.36
CA LYS A 800 7.92 16.87 -34.11
C LYS A 800 6.69 16.47 -33.29
N ILE A 801 5.71 15.84 -33.96
CA ILE A 801 4.60 15.13 -33.32
C ILE A 801 4.82 13.63 -33.48
N ILE A 802 4.83 12.90 -32.37
CA ILE A 802 4.97 11.44 -32.37
C ILE A 802 3.66 10.82 -31.90
N VAL A 803 3.03 10.00 -32.72
CA VAL A 803 1.83 9.21 -32.40
C VAL A 803 2.23 7.75 -32.26
N THR A 804 1.96 7.11 -31.13
CA THR A 804 2.31 5.71 -30.93
C THR A 804 1.18 4.89 -30.32
N ILE A 805 0.94 3.71 -30.90
CA ILE A 805 0.02 2.73 -30.34
C ILE A 805 0.80 1.83 -29.38
N PHE A 806 0.23 1.63 -28.19
CA PHE A 806 0.67 0.61 -27.25
C PHE A 806 -0.43 -0.45 -27.07
N GLN A 807 -0.05 -1.73 -27.06
CA GLN A 807 -0.98 -2.84 -26.90
C GLN A 807 -1.12 -3.29 -25.45
N ARG A 808 -2.37 -3.49 -24.98
CA ARG A 808 -2.69 -4.20 -23.73
C ARG A 808 -2.58 -5.72 -23.90
N THR A 809 -2.05 -6.40 -22.89
CA THR A 809 -2.21 -7.85 -22.68
C THR A 809 -3.63 -8.16 -22.24
N GLN A 810 -4.03 -9.45 -22.30
CA GLN A 810 -5.33 -9.92 -21.81
C GLN A 810 -5.58 -9.60 -20.32
N ASP A 811 -4.52 -9.41 -19.53
CA ASP A 811 -4.59 -9.02 -18.11
C ASP A 811 -4.64 -7.49 -17.90
N GLY A 812 -4.80 -6.70 -18.98
CA GLY A 812 -4.83 -5.24 -18.95
C GLY A 812 -3.47 -4.55 -18.73
N LYS A 813 -2.36 -5.30 -18.70
CA LYS A 813 -0.99 -4.76 -18.59
C LYS A 813 -0.43 -4.43 -19.97
N MET A 814 0.33 -3.36 -20.14
CA MET A 814 0.91 -3.03 -21.44
C MET A 814 2.09 -3.96 -21.79
N ARG A 815 2.11 -4.53 -23.01
CA ARG A 815 3.32 -5.19 -23.55
C ARG A 815 4.37 -4.11 -23.84
N GLY A 816 5.64 -4.33 -23.49
CA GLY A 816 6.76 -3.41 -23.80
C GLY A 816 7.26 -2.52 -22.64
N GLY A 817 6.63 -2.60 -21.46
CA GLY A 817 7.02 -1.82 -20.28
C GLY A 817 6.11 -0.62 -20.04
N ALA A 818 5.68 -0.43 -18.79
CA ALA A 818 4.62 0.52 -18.44
C ALA A 818 5.03 2.01 -18.54
N ASN A 819 6.33 2.34 -18.53
CA ASN A 819 6.76 3.74 -18.40
C ASN A 819 6.53 4.58 -19.67
N ALA A 820 6.86 4.06 -20.85
CA ALA A 820 6.79 4.81 -22.10
C ALA A 820 5.37 5.25 -22.50
N ALA A 821 4.37 4.40 -22.25
CA ALA A 821 2.98 4.65 -22.66
C ALA A 821 2.29 5.79 -21.88
N PHE A 822 2.75 6.08 -20.65
CA PHE A 822 2.17 7.11 -19.79
C PHE A 822 3.02 8.41 -19.71
N ASP A 823 4.15 8.45 -20.41
CA ASP A 823 5.03 9.63 -20.52
C ASP A 823 4.70 10.55 -21.72
N GLY A 824 3.64 10.23 -22.47
CA GLY A 824 3.08 11.10 -23.50
C GLY A 824 2.63 12.46 -22.96
N ASP A 825 2.73 13.51 -23.78
CA ASP A 825 2.12 14.80 -23.46
C ASP A 825 0.59 14.74 -23.60
N ILE A 826 0.11 13.91 -24.54
CA ILE A 826 -1.29 13.55 -24.73
C ILE A 826 -1.42 12.02 -24.60
N ILE A 827 -2.33 11.54 -23.76
CA ILE A 827 -2.64 10.12 -23.54
C ILE A 827 -4.12 9.91 -23.86
N LEU A 828 -4.37 9.23 -24.97
CA LEU A 828 -5.70 8.94 -25.49
C LEU A 828 -6.09 7.50 -25.15
N GLU A 829 -7.35 7.33 -24.79
CA GLU A 829 -7.97 6.02 -24.67
C GLU A 829 -9.26 5.93 -25.46
N VAL A 830 -9.55 4.76 -26.01
CA VAL A 830 -10.87 4.49 -26.57
C VAL A 830 -11.80 3.98 -25.46
N VAL A 831 -12.92 4.68 -25.28
CA VAL A 831 -14.08 4.17 -24.55
C VAL A 831 -14.89 3.33 -25.53
N ALA A 832 -14.86 2.01 -25.34
CA ALA A 832 -15.57 1.07 -26.18
C ALA A 832 -17.01 0.88 -25.67
N ASP A 833 -17.97 0.96 -26.60
CA ASP A 833 -19.39 0.67 -26.37
C ASP A 833 -19.79 -0.60 -27.16
N PRO A 834 -20.77 -1.40 -26.67
CA PRO A 834 -21.29 -2.54 -27.44
C PRO A 834 -21.75 -2.17 -28.86
N ASP A 835 -22.28 -0.96 -29.07
CA ASP A 835 -22.44 -0.38 -30.39
C ASP A 835 -21.17 0.40 -30.76
N TYR A 836 -20.40 -0.15 -31.70
CA TYR A 836 -19.14 0.47 -32.14
C TYR A 836 -19.31 1.92 -32.65
N ARG A 837 -20.53 2.30 -33.06
CA ARG A 837 -20.86 3.67 -33.50
C ARG A 837 -20.84 4.69 -32.36
N LYS A 838 -21.01 4.23 -31.13
CA LYS A 838 -20.96 5.03 -29.90
C LYS A 838 -19.58 5.03 -29.25
N SER A 839 -18.62 4.27 -29.79
CA SER A 839 -17.26 4.29 -29.27
C SER A 839 -16.57 5.61 -29.59
N TYR A 840 -15.87 6.16 -28.60
CA TYR A 840 -15.25 7.48 -28.70
C TYR A 840 -13.86 7.50 -28.04
N LEU A 841 -13.02 8.44 -28.47
CA LEU A 841 -11.75 8.76 -27.84
C LEU A 841 -11.99 9.74 -26.71
N ARG A 842 -11.31 9.51 -25.59
CA ARG A 842 -11.14 10.50 -24.53
C ARG A 842 -9.68 10.64 -24.14
N ALA A 843 -9.30 11.80 -23.63
CA ALA A 843 -7.97 12.02 -23.11
C ALA A 843 -7.90 11.70 -21.61
N ARG A 844 -7.00 10.80 -21.19
CA ARG A 844 -6.61 10.66 -19.77
C ARG A 844 -5.67 11.77 -19.31
N LYS A 845 -4.93 12.31 -20.26
CA LYS A 845 -3.97 13.41 -20.08
C LYS A 845 -3.92 14.16 -21.38
N ASN A 846 -4.07 15.48 -21.35
CA ASN A 846 -3.78 16.33 -22.49
C ASN A 846 -3.26 17.67 -21.96
N ARG A 847 -1.99 17.96 -22.20
CA ARG A 847 -1.35 19.21 -21.74
C ARG A 847 -1.74 20.43 -22.58
N TYR A 848 -2.39 20.23 -23.72
CA TYR A 848 -2.70 21.25 -24.72
C TYR A 848 -4.20 21.55 -24.82
N GLN A 849 -5.03 20.88 -24.01
CA GLN A 849 -6.47 21.11 -23.96
C GLN A 849 -6.81 22.18 -22.92
N GLU A 850 -7.59 23.18 -23.32
CA GLU A 850 -8.04 24.29 -22.47
C GLU A 850 -9.38 23.97 -21.77
N LYS A 851 -10.16 23.02 -22.33
CA LYS A 851 -11.42 22.53 -21.75
C LYS A 851 -11.19 21.37 -20.74
N PRO A 852 -12.08 21.16 -19.77
CA PRO A 852 -12.02 19.96 -18.91
C PRO A 852 -12.10 18.67 -19.74
N LEU A 853 -11.23 17.70 -19.44
CA LEU A 853 -11.08 16.49 -20.29
C LEU A 853 -12.32 15.58 -20.32
N HIS A 854 -13.22 15.68 -19.35
CA HIS A 854 -14.48 14.93 -19.33
C HIS A 854 -15.56 15.55 -20.24
N GLU A 855 -15.45 16.84 -20.55
CA GLU A 855 -16.41 17.56 -21.41
C GLU A 855 -16.10 17.42 -22.91
N VAL A 856 -14.95 16.83 -23.26
CA VAL A 856 -14.45 16.74 -24.64
C VAL A 856 -14.11 15.30 -24.99
N GLY A 857 -14.89 14.72 -25.89
CA GLY A 857 -14.62 13.43 -26.52
C GLY A 857 -14.60 13.57 -28.04
N TYR A 858 -14.11 12.54 -28.72
CA TYR A 858 -14.13 12.47 -30.18
C TYR A 858 -14.75 11.15 -30.65
N SER A 859 -15.87 11.21 -31.34
CA SER A 859 -16.52 10.02 -31.90
C SER A 859 -15.71 9.48 -33.07
N ILE A 860 -15.20 8.24 -32.93
CA ILE A 860 -14.40 7.58 -33.98
C ILE A 860 -15.26 7.30 -35.22
N PHE A 861 -16.56 7.04 -35.01
CA PHE A 861 -17.48 6.72 -36.10
C PHE A 861 -18.00 7.96 -36.81
N ASN A 862 -18.50 8.95 -36.06
CA ASN A 862 -19.07 10.17 -36.64
C ASN A 862 -18.01 11.19 -37.07
N GLN A 863 -16.75 10.99 -36.66
CA GLN A 863 -15.62 11.88 -36.93
C GLN A 863 -15.84 13.30 -36.40
N LYS A 864 -16.50 13.42 -35.25
CA LYS A 864 -16.90 14.69 -34.65
C LYS A 864 -16.58 14.77 -33.17
N LEU A 865 -16.44 16.00 -32.69
CA LEU A 865 -16.43 16.31 -31.28
C LEU A 865 -17.75 15.94 -30.63
N ILE A 866 -17.67 15.36 -29.44
CA ILE A 866 -18.81 15.05 -28.60
C ILE A 866 -18.54 15.59 -27.18
N ASN A 867 -19.61 15.79 -26.41
CA ASN A 867 -19.52 16.04 -24.98
C ASN A 867 -20.04 14.79 -24.23
N PRO A 868 -19.14 13.95 -23.72
CA PRO A 868 -19.52 12.70 -23.07
C PRO A 868 -20.49 12.89 -21.89
N GLU A 869 -20.35 13.94 -21.08
CA GLU A 869 -21.25 14.18 -19.94
C GLU A 869 -22.68 14.49 -20.38
N LYS A 870 -22.85 15.38 -21.36
CA LYS A 870 -24.19 15.74 -21.88
C LYS A 870 -24.88 14.58 -22.59
N GLU A 871 -24.12 13.71 -23.26
CA GLU A 871 -24.66 12.50 -23.87
C GLU A 871 -25.07 11.45 -22.83
N THR A 872 -24.45 11.45 -21.64
CA THR A 872 -24.82 10.56 -20.53
C THR A 872 -26.08 11.05 -19.82
N GLU A 873 -26.21 12.36 -19.59
CA GLU A 873 -27.42 13.00 -19.01
C GLU A 873 -28.65 12.83 -19.91
N ALA A 874 -28.48 12.86 -21.23
CA ALA A 874 -29.57 12.60 -22.19
C ALA A 874 -30.08 11.15 -22.13
N MET A 875 -29.29 10.19 -21.64
CA MET A 875 -29.72 8.79 -21.48
C MET A 875 -30.35 8.49 -20.12
N GLU A 876 -30.07 9.29 -19.08
CA GLU A 876 -30.73 9.17 -17.77
C GLU A 876 -32.09 9.90 -17.71
N GLY A 877 -32.34 10.85 -18.62
CA GLY A 877 -33.62 11.57 -18.74
C GLY A 877 -34.79 10.77 -19.31
N ASP A 878 -34.54 9.66 -20.02
CA ASP A 878 -35.56 8.88 -20.73
C ASP A 878 -36.04 7.61 -19.99
N LEU A 879 -35.76 7.50 -18.68
CA LEU A 879 -36.28 6.42 -17.82
C LEU A 879 -37.28 6.93 -16.79
N ILE A 880 -38.33 7.61 -17.27
CA ILE A 880 -39.61 7.76 -16.57
C ILE A 880 -40.75 7.32 -17.50
N ILE A 881 -41.11 6.03 -17.37
CA ILE A 881 -42.38 5.35 -17.68
C ILE A 881 -43.36 6.07 -18.64
N THR A 882 -43.41 5.69 -19.92
CA THR A 882 -44.55 5.03 -20.61
C THR A 882 -44.16 4.59 -22.02
#